data_AF-A0A0D3JSD9-F1
#
_entry.id   AF-A0A0D3JSD9-F1
#
_cell.length_a   1.000
_cell.length_b   1.000
_cell.length_c   1.000
_cell.angle_alpha   90.00
_cell.angle_beta   90.00
_cell.angle_gamma   90.00
#
_symmetry.space_group_name_H-M   'P 1'
#
loop_
_entity.id
_entity.type
_entity.pdbx_description
1 polymer ?
#
loop_
_entity_poly.entity_id
_entity_poly.type
_entity_poly.pdbx_seq_one_letter_code
_entity_poly.pdbx_strand_id
1 'polypeptide(L)'
;MTPLNSLLPLFPPIRLRASSSDWFASPKFALPHGSTPVFSWAPQHTDRGSVQASFNLTIWSAVGRVVWSGDAASSQPRMRYPPDAPRLEPGTYVWQVATREADGRISPPSAPSALHVALGHGEWDGVPWLGSASKNVYSTTFDCPAGAVTSVLYICGLGYSRVELNGHVLNTLTTAPWTQYAYVNGFSTLDVKDLLLVGEPNRLVVSLGRGWRDRTAFRILKGDDVASDGKVERVVRAKLVATLSTGDSVALSHTGDGKWHAAAGPTTADSVYNGEEYDARVAERLGDGPHNAISPELWSKAAPLDEGDAPAGVMTAWAAPAVTVTDSIAPVALTNPRKGLYVADFGRRLTGVVRLNRMICKEGTRVILRHAEIMQHAGLPDVKTADPAMIYVGELRGARATDVYTCSGRAGGETWQPSLTYHGFRFVEINVTNSGVRPAAAMLTALHFHSGVALRTHAHFNSTTLNRMQHLAVSAQQSNLQTIPTDCDQRDERLGWMGDASLSSESMALNFEMAPFFSWWVRHVVLPEQRAGALPDVVPFVRYGGRPADVSWSAALPSVAHAVCDVYGDTETYREAASAIAALVDEVGVEARAGLGKMRTPYGDWCPPPARMGKGQGRKPSPPLTSAFSYALMVQQAAELARAAGNASEGARYASLGREIVSNFHTAFYVGNGTFDTSGTQTANVLGLALGGAPDVGLARRRLLSLLRARRTHYDTGIVGFKFLFDVLDQAQAHDAALAVLSQTDYPSIGYYFANSLEPATANLWELPDAPAEGTGMNSRNHHMWSSYSAYLVKSVAGLHQQAGTHGFQRLELRPSGAYALSGASVTVDLPHGTARLSWVRSGGRQHDKVSEGETARLSCGPSGGRISAVSFASFGTPSIGSPSDLPSDGRRSDGFETDPACHALRSSQAVAEACVGRNSCEVPATRVFFGERGSLFCTTRRDPLASPLRLWLTVACEVAADSLRVEAGVPVGSTARLLLPLRGMATPHLRESGRSVYLATDPSASSAARKANRLGSVQLTEDERTGRILAVELPSGLFDFDLSDAATPRAASSATEAAISV
;
A
#
# COMPACT_ATOMS: atom_id res chain seq x y z
N MET A 1 4.83 -40.12 9.89
CA MET A 1 4.59 -38.88 9.14
C MET A 1 3.15 -38.49 9.38
N THR A 2 2.88 -37.37 10.06
CA THR A 2 1.55 -36.77 10.09
C THR A 2 1.20 -36.45 8.63
N PRO A 3 0.02 -36.82 8.09
CA PRO A 3 -0.31 -36.51 6.71
C PRO A 3 -0.15 -35.00 6.48
N LEU A 4 0.53 -34.59 5.41
CA LEU A 4 0.76 -33.17 5.06
C LEU A 4 -0.53 -32.33 5.11
N ASN A 5 -1.68 -32.95 4.80
CA ASN A 5 -3.02 -32.36 4.93
C ASN A 5 -3.42 -31.94 6.36
N SER A 6 -2.85 -32.55 7.39
CA SER A 6 -3.10 -32.20 8.81
C SER A 6 -2.19 -31.06 9.32
N LEU A 7 -1.21 -30.64 8.51
CA LEU A 7 -0.21 -29.65 8.89
C LEU A 7 -0.51 -28.25 8.36
N LEU A 8 -1.33 -28.11 7.31
CA LEU A 8 -1.79 -26.80 6.85
C LEU A 8 -2.97 -26.34 7.72
N PRO A 9 -2.94 -25.11 8.27
CA PRO A 9 -4.06 -24.58 9.04
C PRO A 9 -5.33 -24.54 8.17
N LEU A 10 -6.49 -24.49 8.84
CA LEU A 10 -7.77 -24.16 8.20
C LEU A 10 -7.62 -22.84 7.41
N PHE A 11 -8.53 -22.56 6.48
CA PHE A 11 -8.49 -21.32 5.72
C PHE A 11 -9.26 -20.21 6.49
N PRO A 12 -8.76 -18.95 6.59
CA PRO A 12 -9.57 -17.85 7.06
C PRO A 12 -10.88 -17.75 6.31
N PRO A 13 -11.92 -17.25 6.99
CA PRO A 13 -13.09 -16.78 6.31
C PRO A 13 -12.68 -15.70 5.30
N ILE A 14 -12.85 -16.01 4.03
CA ILE A 14 -12.76 -15.02 2.97
C ILE A 14 -14.03 -14.20 2.99
N ARG A 15 -13.85 -12.87 2.93
CA ARG A 15 -14.95 -11.92 2.97
C ARG A 15 -15.56 -11.74 1.60
N LEU A 16 -16.85 -12.03 1.48
CA LEU A 16 -17.63 -11.77 0.27
C LEU A 16 -18.45 -10.51 0.54
N ARG A 17 -18.36 -9.49 -0.30
CA ARG A 17 -19.15 -8.26 -0.14
C ARG A 17 -20.16 -8.13 -1.27
N ALA A 18 -21.43 -7.88 -0.94
CA ALA A 18 -22.46 -7.54 -1.92
C ALA A 18 -22.46 -6.02 -2.19
N SER A 19 -21.91 -5.58 -3.34
CA SER A 19 -22.01 -4.21 -3.88
C SER A 19 -21.30 -4.10 -5.23
N SER A 20 -21.60 -3.09 -6.08
CA SER A 20 -20.98 -2.91 -7.41
C SER A 20 -19.43 -2.88 -7.43
N SER A 21 -18.79 -2.71 -6.28
CA SER A 21 -17.37 -2.99 -6.06
C SER A 21 -17.18 -4.42 -5.53
N ASP A 22 -17.63 -5.45 -6.25
CA ASP A 22 -17.55 -6.83 -5.76
C ASP A 22 -16.08 -7.27 -5.64
N TRP A 23 -15.55 -7.23 -4.42
CA TRP A 23 -14.17 -7.59 -4.11
C TRP A 23 -13.89 -9.09 -4.36
N PHE A 24 -14.94 -9.89 -4.52
CA PHE A 24 -14.89 -11.35 -4.70
C PHE A 24 -15.97 -11.91 -5.65
N ALA A 25 -16.51 -11.13 -6.59
CA ALA A 25 -17.39 -11.70 -7.62
C ALA A 25 -16.60 -12.73 -8.43
N SER A 26 -17.05 -13.98 -8.38
CA SER A 26 -16.46 -15.08 -9.14
C SER A 26 -16.38 -14.74 -10.63
N PRO A 27 -15.31 -15.17 -11.32
CA PRO A 27 -14.19 -15.94 -10.77
C PRO A 27 -12.95 -15.09 -10.51
N LYS A 28 -13.05 -13.92 -9.87
CA LYS A 28 -11.79 -13.26 -9.51
C LYS A 28 -11.04 -14.05 -8.43
N PHE A 29 -11.76 -14.78 -7.56
CA PHE A 29 -11.18 -15.61 -6.48
C PHE A 29 -12.06 -16.81 -6.14
N ALA A 30 -11.44 -17.90 -5.68
CA ALA A 30 -12.15 -19.07 -5.18
C ALA A 30 -11.91 -19.30 -3.68
N LEU A 31 -12.99 -19.60 -2.96
CA LEU A 31 -12.91 -20.11 -1.59
C LEU A 31 -12.20 -21.46 -1.60
N PRO A 32 -11.18 -21.66 -0.77
CA PRO A 32 -10.60 -22.97 -0.63
C PRO A 32 -11.57 -23.98 -0.04
N HIS A 33 -11.46 -25.24 -0.44
CA HIS A 33 -12.35 -26.31 0.00
C HIS A 33 -12.35 -26.47 1.53
N GLY A 34 -13.55 -26.54 2.12
CA GLY A 34 -13.73 -26.67 3.58
C GLY A 34 -13.59 -25.37 4.36
N SER A 35 -13.37 -24.23 3.69
CA SER A 35 -13.41 -22.91 4.33
C SER A 35 -14.83 -22.51 4.74
N THR A 36 -14.95 -21.68 5.78
CA THR A 36 -16.22 -21.11 6.23
C THR A 36 -16.28 -19.64 5.82
N PRO A 37 -17.00 -19.25 4.74
CA PRO A 37 -16.98 -17.86 4.28
C PRO A 37 -17.59 -16.88 5.28
N VAL A 38 -17.19 -15.62 5.18
CA VAL A 38 -17.87 -14.49 5.83
C VAL A 38 -18.52 -13.64 4.75
N PHE A 39 -19.84 -13.56 4.79
CA PHE A 39 -20.62 -12.65 3.97
C PHE A 39 -20.66 -11.28 4.64
N SER A 40 -20.55 -10.23 3.85
CA SER A 40 -20.61 -8.83 4.26
C SER A 40 -21.38 -8.04 3.22
N TRP A 41 -21.95 -6.91 3.61
CA TRP A 41 -22.69 -6.06 2.69
C TRP A 41 -22.62 -4.63 3.17
N ALA A 42 -22.94 -3.70 2.27
CA ALA A 42 -22.98 -2.28 2.58
C ALA A 42 -24.41 -1.76 2.38
N PRO A 43 -25.23 -1.71 3.46
CA PRO A 43 -26.55 -1.11 3.37
C PRO A 43 -26.44 0.35 2.93
N GLN A 44 -27.28 0.76 1.98
CA GLN A 44 -27.36 2.17 1.61
C GLN A 44 -28.03 2.98 2.73
N HIS A 45 -27.62 4.24 2.87
CA HIS A 45 -28.30 5.18 3.76
C HIS A 45 -29.70 5.45 3.21
N THR A 46 -30.72 5.00 3.94
CA THR A 46 -32.12 5.34 3.70
C THR A 46 -32.51 6.57 4.50
N ASP A 47 -32.01 6.70 5.74
CA ASP A 47 -32.23 7.81 6.67
C ASP A 47 -31.01 7.99 7.61
N ARG A 48 -31.03 9.03 8.47
CA ARG A 48 -30.02 9.20 9.55
C ARG A 48 -30.32 8.24 10.69
N GLY A 49 -29.27 7.65 11.26
CA GLY A 49 -29.39 6.67 12.33
C GLY A 49 -30.01 5.35 11.88
N SER A 50 -29.98 5.05 10.57
CA SER A 50 -30.37 3.74 10.05
C SER A 50 -29.55 2.64 10.72
N VAL A 51 -30.25 1.73 11.39
CA VAL A 51 -29.68 0.56 12.03
C VAL A 51 -30.36 -0.66 11.43
N GLN A 52 -29.55 -1.56 10.87
CA GLN A 52 -30.02 -2.88 10.51
C GLN A 52 -30.49 -3.61 11.77
N ALA A 53 -31.65 -4.24 11.74
CA ALA A 53 -32.14 -5.09 12.81
C ALA A 53 -31.96 -6.57 12.48
N SER A 54 -32.19 -6.95 11.23
CA SER A 54 -32.00 -8.33 10.75
C SER A 54 -31.64 -8.36 9.26
N PHE A 55 -31.30 -9.54 8.77
CA PHE A 55 -31.09 -9.81 7.35
C PHE A 55 -31.67 -11.17 6.97
N ASN A 56 -31.91 -11.35 5.67
CA ASN A 56 -32.18 -12.61 5.01
C ASN A 56 -31.06 -12.86 4.00
N LEU A 57 -30.33 -13.96 4.13
CA LEU A 57 -29.28 -14.39 3.19
C LEU A 57 -29.73 -15.68 2.52
N THR A 58 -29.71 -15.73 1.19
CA THR A 58 -30.01 -16.94 0.43
C THR A 58 -28.86 -17.27 -0.51
N ILE A 59 -28.55 -18.57 -0.62
CA ILE A 59 -27.49 -19.14 -1.45
C ILE A 59 -28.10 -20.19 -2.36
N TRP A 60 -27.85 -20.07 -3.65
CA TRP A 60 -28.26 -21.01 -4.69
C TRP A 60 -27.04 -21.67 -5.32
N SER A 61 -27.20 -22.90 -5.81
CA SER A 61 -26.25 -23.51 -6.74
C SER A 61 -26.33 -22.81 -8.10
N ALA A 62 -25.32 -23.03 -8.95
CA ALA A 62 -25.30 -22.49 -10.32
C ALA A 62 -26.52 -22.89 -11.19
N VAL A 63 -27.22 -23.99 -10.87
CA VAL A 63 -28.45 -24.42 -11.55
C VAL A 63 -29.74 -23.90 -10.88
N GLY A 64 -29.62 -22.96 -9.93
CA GLY A 64 -30.75 -22.28 -9.30
C GLY A 64 -31.43 -23.06 -8.15
N ARG A 65 -30.83 -24.15 -7.65
CA ARG A 65 -31.37 -24.86 -6.47
C ARG A 65 -30.93 -24.13 -5.20
N VAL A 66 -31.85 -23.84 -4.29
CA VAL A 66 -31.51 -23.26 -2.97
C VAL A 66 -30.66 -24.27 -2.21
N VAL A 67 -29.46 -23.86 -1.82
CA VAL A 67 -28.50 -24.64 -1.04
C VAL A 67 -28.67 -24.31 0.44
N TRP A 68 -28.84 -23.03 0.75
CA TRP A 68 -29.06 -22.56 2.11
C TRP A 68 -29.81 -21.23 2.09
N SER A 69 -30.68 -21.00 3.08
CA SER A 69 -31.33 -19.71 3.31
C SER A 69 -31.48 -19.52 4.81
N GLY A 70 -31.24 -18.31 5.30
CA GLY A 70 -31.39 -18.02 6.72
C GLY A 70 -31.69 -16.56 7.01
N ASP A 71 -32.50 -16.36 8.05
CA ASP A 71 -32.81 -15.06 8.65
C ASP A 71 -32.15 -14.97 10.02
N ALA A 72 -31.48 -13.86 10.31
CA ALA A 72 -30.93 -13.63 11.65
C ALA A 72 -31.02 -12.17 12.06
N ALA A 73 -31.31 -11.94 13.34
CA ALA A 73 -31.17 -10.64 13.96
C ALA A 73 -29.68 -10.26 14.02
N SER A 74 -29.33 -9.11 13.46
CA SER A 74 -27.96 -8.58 13.49
C SER A 74 -27.95 -7.10 13.17
N SER A 75 -27.29 -6.33 14.03
CA SER A 75 -26.97 -4.91 13.78
C SER A 75 -25.72 -4.70 12.94
N GLN A 76 -24.98 -5.77 12.66
CA GLN A 76 -23.78 -5.75 11.86
C GLN A 76 -24.10 -6.27 10.46
N PRO A 77 -23.69 -5.58 9.38
CA PRO A 77 -23.95 -6.01 8.01
C PRO A 77 -22.91 -7.04 7.55
N ARG A 78 -22.79 -8.12 8.34
CA ARG A 78 -21.92 -9.27 8.10
C ARG A 78 -22.46 -10.52 8.78
N MET A 79 -22.13 -11.68 8.24
CA MET A 79 -22.45 -12.99 8.78
C MET A 79 -21.36 -14.00 8.43
N ARG A 80 -20.91 -14.80 9.41
CA ARG A 80 -20.12 -16.02 9.13
C ARG A 80 -21.07 -17.13 8.72
N TYR A 81 -20.73 -17.88 7.68
CA TYR A 81 -21.50 -19.05 7.28
C TYR A 81 -21.66 -20.01 8.48
N PRO A 82 -22.87 -20.45 8.84
CA PRO A 82 -23.06 -21.23 10.06
C PRO A 82 -22.32 -22.57 10.00
N PRO A 83 -21.67 -23.01 11.10
CA PRO A 83 -20.95 -24.28 11.14
C PRO A 83 -21.88 -25.51 11.06
N ASP A 84 -23.15 -25.33 11.41
CA ASP A 84 -24.23 -26.32 11.33
C ASP A 84 -24.98 -26.29 9.99
N ALA A 85 -24.70 -25.32 9.11
CA ALA A 85 -25.24 -25.30 7.77
C ALA A 85 -24.59 -26.40 6.89
N PRO A 86 -25.27 -26.86 5.82
CA PRO A 86 -24.69 -27.82 4.88
C PRO A 86 -23.33 -27.33 4.38
N ARG A 87 -22.32 -28.21 4.37
CA ARG A 87 -21.00 -27.88 3.84
C ARG A 87 -21.14 -27.47 2.37
N LEU A 88 -20.45 -26.39 1.99
CA LEU A 88 -20.33 -26.00 0.59
C LEU A 88 -19.29 -26.90 -0.07
N GLU A 89 -19.75 -27.71 -1.01
CA GLU A 89 -18.91 -28.59 -1.83
C GLU A 89 -18.25 -27.79 -2.98
N PRO A 90 -17.21 -28.32 -3.65
CA PRO A 90 -16.61 -27.66 -4.79
C PRO A 90 -17.64 -27.34 -5.88
N GLY A 91 -17.68 -26.07 -6.32
CA GLY A 91 -18.68 -25.60 -7.28
C GLY A 91 -18.96 -24.10 -7.21
N THR A 92 -19.74 -23.61 -8.16
CA THR A 92 -20.19 -22.21 -8.22
C THR A 92 -21.56 -22.05 -7.59
N TYR A 93 -21.68 -21.00 -6.78
CA TYR A 93 -22.87 -20.60 -6.05
C TYR A 93 -23.20 -19.13 -6.34
N VAL A 94 -24.46 -18.78 -6.19
CA VAL A 94 -24.97 -17.41 -6.26
C VAL A 94 -25.59 -17.08 -4.92
N TRP A 95 -25.42 -15.86 -4.42
CA TRP A 95 -26.01 -15.44 -3.15
C TRP A 95 -26.57 -14.02 -3.23
N GLN A 96 -27.55 -13.75 -2.38
CA GLN A 96 -28.16 -12.43 -2.21
C GLN A 96 -28.49 -12.19 -0.74
N VAL A 97 -28.46 -10.93 -0.34
CA VAL A 97 -28.87 -10.50 0.99
C VAL A 97 -29.93 -9.40 0.91
N ALA A 98 -30.99 -9.52 1.69
CA ALA A 98 -31.94 -8.44 1.96
C ALA A 98 -31.83 -8.06 3.44
N THR A 99 -31.91 -6.76 3.75
CA THR A 99 -31.82 -6.28 5.13
C THR A 99 -33.18 -5.76 5.60
N ARG A 100 -33.41 -5.83 6.92
CA ARG A 100 -34.55 -5.19 7.58
C ARG A 100 -34.01 -4.19 8.59
N GLU A 101 -34.52 -2.96 8.52
CA GLU A 101 -34.19 -1.90 9.46
C GLU A 101 -34.98 -2.01 10.77
N ALA A 102 -34.53 -1.31 11.81
CA ALA A 102 -35.17 -1.28 13.12
C ALA A 102 -36.60 -0.73 13.10
N ASP A 103 -36.96 0.10 12.13
CA ASP A 103 -38.32 0.61 11.93
C ASP A 103 -39.24 -0.34 11.14
N GLY A 104 -38.73 -1.52 10.77
CA GLY A 104 -39.46 -2.56 10.06
C GLY A 104 -39.36 -2.50 8.53
N ARG A 105 -38.78 -1.44 7.94
CA ARG A 105 -38.54 -1.34 6.50
C ARG A 105 -37.62 -2.45 6.01
N ILE A 106 -37.93 -3.00 4.85
CA ILE A 106 -37.15 -4.06 4.21
C ILE A 106 -36.47 -3.48 2.98
N SER A 107 -35.17 -3.72 2.80
CA SER A 107 -34.46 -3.37 1.58
C SER A 107 -34.87 -4.31 0.44
N PRO A 108 -34.81 -3.85 -0.82
CA PRO A 108 -34.68 -4.79 -1.92
C PRO A 108 -33.49 -5.74 -1.67
N PRO A 109 -33.55 -7.02 -2.11
CA PRO A 109 -32.38 -7.88 -2.14
C PRO A 109 -31.24 -7.21 -2.89
N SER A 110 -30.00 -7.47 -2.47
CA SER A 110 -28.80 -7.07 -3.19
C SER A 110 -28.81 -7.61 -4.63
N ALA A 111 -27.97 -7.05 -5.50
CA ALA A 111 -27.64 -7.74 -6.73
C ALA A 111 -27.10 -9.15 -6.41
N PRO A 112 -27.41 -10.17 -7.24
CA PRO A 112 -26.81 -11.49 -7.10
C PRO A 112 -25.29 -11.40 -7.21
N SER A 113 -24.59 -11.96 -6.22
CA SER A 113 -23.14 -12.06 -6.22
C SER A 113 -22.74 -13.52 -6.34
N ALA A 114 -21.69 -13.80 -7.10
CA ALA A 114 -21.20 -15.16 -7.31
C ALA A 114 -20.08 -15.50 -6.31
N LEU A 115 -20.05 -16.77 -5.92
CA LEU A 115 -19.08 -17.39 -5.03
C LEU A 115 -18.64 -18.70 -5.68
N HIS A 116 -17.35 -18.98 -5.72
CA HIS A 116 -16.85 -20.29 -6.14
C HIS A 116 -16.08 -20.98 -5.01
N VAL A 117 -16.38 -22.26 -4.75
CA VAL A 117 -15.60 -23.15 -3.87
C VAL A 117 -14.67 -23.99 -4.74
N ALA A 118 -13.37 -23.83 -4.53
CA ALA A 118 -12.32 -24.52 -5.27
C ALA A 118 -12.22 -26.00 -4.90
N LEU A 119 -11.46 -26.74 -5.71
CA LEU A 119 -11.06 -28.11 -5.39
C LEU A 119 -10.18 -28.16 -4.12
N GLY A 120 -10.37 -29.18 -3.31
CA GLY A 120 -9.42 -29.61 -2.29
C GLY A 120 -8.28 -30.45 -2.85
N HIS A 121 -7.30 -30.78 -2.01
CA HIS A 121 -6.10 -31.53 -2.42
C HIS A 121 -6.43 -32.90 -3.03
N GLY A 122 -7.32 -33.67 -2.40
CA GLY A 122 -7.68 -35.02 -2.86
C GLY A 122 -8.35 -35.05 -4.23
N GLU A 123 -9.01 -33.96 -4.66
CA GLU A 123 -9.62 -33.90 -6.00
C GLU A 123 -8.60 -33.77 -7.14
N TRP A 124 -7.31 -33.65 -6.81
CA TRP A 124 -6.20 -33.72 -7.77
C TRP A 124 -5.64 -35.13 -7.95
N ASP A 125 -6.11 -36.12 -7.19
CA ASP A 125 -5.71 -37.52 -7.35
C ASP A 125 -5.98 -37.99 -8.79
N GLY A 126 -4.99 -38.67 -9.41
CA GLY A 126 -5.07 -39.09 -10.82
C GLY A 126 -4.86 -37.97 -11.85
N VAL A 127 -4.61 -36.73 -11.43
CA VAL A 127 -4.25 -35.60 -12.29
C VAL A 127 -2.74 -35.33 -12.13
N PRO A 128 -1.83 -35.98 -12.88
CA PRO A 128 -0.39 -35.80 -12.68
C PRO A 128 0.13 -34.42 -13.11
N TRP A 129 1.33 -34.07 -12.63
CA TRP A 129 2.11 -32.96 -13.16
C TRP A 129 2.66 -33.30 -14.55
N LEU A 130 2.63 -32.32 -15.45
CA LEU A 130 3.38 -32.33 -16.71
C LEU A 130 4.55 -31.36 -16.59
N GLY A 131 5.71 -31.68 -17.16
CA GLY A 131 6.87 -30.80 -17.14
C GLY A 131 8.00 -31.29 -18.02
N SER A 132 8.94 -30.40 -18.33
CA SER A 132 10.14 -30.75 -19.11
C SER A 132 11.23 -29.68 -18.94
N ALA A 133 12.49 -30.10 -19.09
CA ALA A 133 13.61 -29.17 -19.22
C ALA A 133 13.66 -28.49 -20.60
N SER A 134 13.18 -29.14 -21.66
CA SER A 134 13.30 -28.71 -23.06
C SER A 134 11.98 -28.28 -23.71
N LYS A 135 10.84 -28.59 -23.08
CA LYS A 135 9.50 -28.19 -23.54
C LYS A 135 8.90 -27.22 -22.53
N ASN A 136 8.28 -26.15 -23.03
CA ASN A 136 7.70 -25.09 -22.21
C ASN A 136 6.36 -24.59 -22.75
N VAL A 137 5.83 -25.17 -23.83
CA VAL A 137 4.46 -24.91 -24.29
C VAL A 137 3.68 -26.22 -24.28
N TYR A 138 2.49 -26.19 -23.70
CA TYR A 138 1.58 -27.30 -23.56
C TYR A 138 0.23 -26.94 -24.17
N SER A 139 -0.39 -27.85 -24.92
CA SER A 139 -1.70 -27.64 -25.56
C SER A 139 -2.59 -28.85 -25.39
N THR A 140 -3.88 -28.63 -25.19
CA THR A 140 -4.92 -29.67 -25.23
C THR A 140 -6.12 -29.18 -26.04
N THR A 141 -6.80 -30.13 -26.69
CA THR A 141 -8.04 -29.89 -27.42
C THR A 141 -9.16 -30.74 -26.81
N PHE A 142 -10.34 -30.16 -26.64
CA PHE A 142 -11.47 -30.80 -25.98
C PHE A 142 -12.80 -30.19 -26.43
N ASP A 143 -13.90 -30.91 -26.22
CA ASP A 143 -15.24 -30.45 -26.58
C ASP A 143 -15.97 -29.86 -25.37
N CYS A 144 -16.83 -28.87 -25.62
CA CYS A 144 -17.73 -28.31 -24.61
C CYS A 144 -19.17 -28.84 -24.83
N PRO A 145 -19.79 -29.49 -23.82
CA PRO A 145 -21.17 -29.95 -23.94
C PRO A 145 -22.16 -28.78 -23.93
N ALA A 146 -23.20 -28.85 -24.76
CA ALA A 146 -24.20 -27.77 -24.91
C ALA A 146 -24.95 -27.40 -23.62
N GLY A 147 -25.07 -28.33 -22.68
CA GLY A 147 -25.75 -28.12 -21.40
C GLY A 147 -24.89 -27.55 -20.27
N ALA A 148 -23.64 -27.14 -20.51
CA ALA A 148 -22.79 -26.55 -19.47
C ALA A 148 -23.35 -25.21 -18.97
N VAL A 149 -23.63 -25.08 -17.67
CA VAL A 149 -24.05 -23.82 -17.03
C VAL A 149 -22.87 -23.05 -16.44
N THR A 150 -21.80 -23.74 -16.05
CA THR A 150 -20.52 -23.15 -15.62
C THR A 150 -19.36 -23.95 -16.20
N SER A 151 -18.19 -23.35 -16.31
CA SER A 151 -16.96 -24.06 -16.71
C SER A 151 -15.76 -23.40 -16.07
N VAL A 152 -15.00 -24.15 -15.28
CA VAL A 152 -13.95 -23.62 -14.43
C VAL A 152 -12.63 -24.36 -14.68
N LEU A 153 -11.60 -23.60 -15.02
CA LEU A 153 -10.23 -24.07 -15.14
C LEU A 153 -9.50 -23.88 -13.80
N TYR A 154 -9.15 -25.00 -13.17
CA TYR A 154 -8.20 -25.05 -12.07
C TYR A 154 -6.81 -25.28 -12.64
N ILE A 155 -5.88 -24.36 -12.43
CA ILE A 155 -4.56 -24.43 -13.06
C ILE A 155 -3.44 -23.95 -12.14
N CYS A 156 -2.38 -24.74 -12.09
CA CYS A 156 -1.16 -24.47 -11.33
C CYS A 156 0.04 -24.59 -12.28
N GLY A 157 0.50 -23.46 -12.80
CA GLY A 157 1.78 -23.38 -13.53
C GLY A 157 2.84 -22.84 -12.59
N LEU A 158 3.70 -23.70 -12.04
CA LEU A 158 4.71 -23.28 -11.07
C LEU A 158 5.90 -22.62 -11.78
N GLY A 159 6.29 -21.45 -11.28
CA GLY A 159 7.09 -20.47 -12.02
C GLY A 159 6.21 -19.31 -12.47
N TYR A 160 6.40 -18.85 -13.71
CA TYR A 160 5.48 -17.93 -14.37
C TYR A 160 4.78 -18.63 -15.53
N SER A 161 3.64 -18.12 -15.94
CA SER A 161 2.82 -18.78 -16.95
C SER A 161 2.01 -17.78 -17.78
N ARG A 162 1.76 -18.15 -19.03
CA ARG A 162 0.75 -17.53 -19.89
C ARG A 162 -0.23 -18.59 -20.33
N VAL A 163 -1.50 -18.41 -19.98
CA VAL A 163 -2.58 -19.34 -20.30
C VAL A 163 -3.51 -18.69 -21.29
N GLU A 164 -3.82 -19.41 -22.37
CA GLU A 164 -4.73 -18.98 -23.41
C GLU A 164 -5.80 -20.02 -23.67
N LEU A 165 -7.04 -19.57 -23.81
CA LEU A 165 -8.16 -20.40 -24.23
C LEU A 165 -8.79 -19.80 -25.47
N ASN A 166 -8.81 -20.54 -26.58
CA ASN A 166 -9.36 -20.09 -27.85
C ASN A 166 -8.84 -18.69 -28.29
N GLY A 167 -7.55 -18.41 -28.04
CA GLY A 167 -6.90 -17.13 -28.33
C GLY A 167 -7.09 -16.02 -27.29
N HIS A 168 -7.87 -16.26 -26.22
CA HIS A 168 -8.04 -15.33 -25.10
C HIS A 168 -7.01 -15.60 -24.01
N VAL A 169 -6.15 -14.63 -23.70
CA VAL A 169 -5.21 -14.69 -22.56
C VAL A 169 -5.98 -14.57 -21.24
N LEU A 170 -5.74 -15.50 -20.32
CA LEU A 170 -6.50 -15.63 -19.07
C LEU A 170 -5.80 -15.03 -17.84
N ASN A 171 -4.51 -14.70 -17.93
CA ASN A 171 -3.72 -14.21 -16.80
C ASN A 171 -2.61 -13.24 -17.24
N THR A 172 -2.09 -12.44 -16.29
CA THR A 172 -1.05 -11.42 -16.58
C THR A 172 0.38 -11.94 -16.44
N LEU A 173 0.70 -12.59 -15.32
CA LEU A 173 2.08 -12.97 -14.96
C LEU A 173 2.20 -14.45 -14.57
N THR A 174 1.23 -14.94 -13.80
CA THR A 174 1.26 -16.32 -13.31
C THR A 174 -0.15 -16.83 -13.00
N THR A 175 -0.29 -18.15 -12.96
CA THR A 175 -1.44 -18.87 -12.42
C THR A 175 -1.16 -19.55 -11.08
N ALA A 176 0.06 -19.43 -10.57
CA ALA A 176 0.45 -19.89 -9.24
C ALA A 176 1.25 -18.80 -8.51
N PRO A 177 0.91 -18.45 -7.26
CA PRO A 177 1.70 -17.51 -6.48
C PRO A 177 3.09 -18.07 -6.16
N TRP A 178 4.02 -17.20 -5.80
CA TRP A 178 5.28 -17.66 -5.22
C TRP A 178 5.07 -18.10 -3.77
N THR A 179 5.41 -19.36 -3.51
CA THR A 179 5.30 -20.02 -2.21
C THR A 179 6.53 -20.89 -1.98
N GLN A 180 6.67 -21.49 -0.80
CA GLN A 180 7.57 -22.62 -0.61
C GLN A 180 6.94 -23.86 -1.23
N TYR A 181 7.31 -24.19 -2.48
CA TYR A 181 6.65 -25.21 -3.31
C TYR A 181 6.76 -26.64 -2.75
N ALA A 182 7.73 -26.87 -1.86
CA ALA A 182 7.84 -28.04 -1.00
C ALA A 182 6.59 -28.32 -0.15
N TYR A 183 5.86 -27.28 0.25
CA TYR A 183 4.73 -27.39 1.18
C TYR A 183 3.41 -26.99 0.56
N VAL A 184 3.40 -25.94 -0.25
CA VAL A 184 2.17 -25.36 -0.80
C VAL A 184 2.33 -25.09 -2.29
N ASN A 185 1.49 -25.73 -3.09
CA ASN A 185 1.36 -25.48 -4.51
C ASN A 185 0.06 -24.72 -4.77
N GLY A 186 0.15 -23.39 -4.78
CA GLY A 186 -0.99 -22.49 -4.97
C GLY A 186 -1.53 -22.56 -6.41
N PHE A 187 -2.84 -22.72 -6.59
CA PHE A 187 -3.45 -22.79 -7.93
C PHE A 187 -4.56 -21.75 -8.15
N SER A 188 -4.67 -21.25 -9.39
CA SER A 188 -5.73 -20.32 -9.80
C SER A 188 -7.00 -21.06 -10.19
N THR A 189 -8.13 -20.40 -10.01
CA THR A 189 -9.45 -20.87 -10.41
C THR A 189 -10.08 -19.83 -11.33
N LEU A 190 -10.32 -20.21 -12.59
CA LEU A 190 -10.72 -19.28 -13.65
C LEU A 190 -12.06 -19.74 -14.24
N ASP A 191 -13.11 -18.92 -14.19
CA ASP A 191 -14.33 -19.15 -14.97
C ASP A 191 -14.01 -18.86 -16.44
N VAL A 192 -14.28 -19.84 -17.26
CA VAL A 192 -14.01 -19.83 -18.68
C VAL A 192 -15.26 -20.12 -19.49
N LYS A 193 -16.44 -20.19 -18.86
CA LYS A 193 -17.70 -20.56 -19.51
C LYS A 193 -17.97 -19.75 -20.77
N ASP A 194 -17.81 -18.44 -20.68
CA ASP A 194 -18.10 -17.50 -21.78
C ASP A 194 -17.03 -17.48 -22.88
N LEU A 195 -15.92 -18.20 -22.68
CA LEU A 195 -14.83 -18.33 -23.65
C LEU A 195 -14.88 -19.67 -24.40
N LEU A 196 -15.77 -20.59 -24.00
CA LEU A 196 -15.91 -21.90 -24.63
C LEU A 196 -16.83 -21.86 -25.86
N LEU A 197 -16.41 -22.53 -26.92
CA LEU A 197 -17.16 -22.76 -28.14
C LEU A 197 -17.98 -24.04 -28.00
N VAL A 198 -19.29 -23.96 -28.20
CA VAL A 198 -20.18 -25.13 -28.16
C VAL A 198 -20.30 -25.72 -29.56
N GLY A 199 -20.10 -27.04 -29.69
CA GLY A 199 -20.15 -27.73 -30.99
C GLY A 199 -18.88 -27.63 -31.83
N GLU A 200 -17.86 -26.92 -31.35
CA GLU A 200 -16.53 -26.81 -31.95
C GLU A 200 -15.44 -27.22 -30.96
N PRO A 201 -14.29 -27.73 -31.43
CA PRO A 201 -13.16 -28.04 -30.56
C PRO A 201 -12.61 -26.79 -29.88
N ASN A 202 -12.51 -26.84 -28.55
CA ASN A 202 -11.87 -25.82 -27.73
C ASN A 202 -10.39 -26.15 -27.54
N ARG A 203 -9.60 -25.12 -27.30
CA ARG A 203 -8.15 -25.26 -27.20
C ARG A 203 -7.57 -24.42 -26.08
N LEU A 204 -6.86 -25.10 -25.19
CA LEU A 204 -6.14 -24.50 -24.08
C LEU A 204 -4.64 -24.60 -24.35
N VAL A 205 -3.93 -23.47 -24.31
CA VAL A 205 -2.48 -23.37 -24.46
C VAL A 205 -1.87 -22.81 -23.17
N VAL A 206 -0.80 -23.43 -22.69
CA VAL A 206 -0.06 -23.01 -21.50
C VAL A 206 1.41 -22.86 -21.85
N SER A 207 1.93 -21.64 -21.78
CA SER A 207 3.38 -21.35 -21.85
C SER A 207 3.93 -21.22 -20.43
N LEU A 208 5.06 -21.87 -20.14
CA LEU A 208 5.68 -21.91 -18.81
C LEU A 208 7.05 -21.23 -18.83
N GLY A 209 7.28 -20.39 -17.83
CA GLY A 209 8.59 -19.85 -17.47
C GLY A 209 9.10 -20.48 -16.18
N ARG A 210 10.40 -20.40 -15.95
CA ARG A 210 11.04 -20.83 -14.70
C ARG A 210 10.56 -20.00 -13.51
N GLY A 211 10.30 -18.71 -13.72
CA GLY A 211 9.95 -17.77 -12.65
C GLY A 211 10.94 -17.90 -11.47
N TRP A 212 10.41 -18.01 -10.26
CA TRP A 212 11.19 -18.17 -9.02
C TRP A 212 11.88 -19.53 -8.85
N ARG A 213 11.67 -20.46 -9.79
CA ARG A 213 12.32 -21.78 -9.81
C ARG A 213 13.57 -21.79 -10.71
N ASP A 214 14.00 -20.63 -11.23
CA ASP A 214 15.20 -20.48 -12.06
C ASP A 214 16.49 -20.65 -11.23
N ARG A 215 17.11 -21.82 -11.26
CA ARG A 215 18.34 -22.11 -10.50
C ARG A 215 19.60 -21.47 -11.08
N THR A 216 19.50 -20.82 -12.24
CA THR A 216 20.66 -20.24 -12.95
C THR A 216 20.86 -18.77 -12.66
N ALA A 217 19.79 -17.97 -12.68
CA ALA A 217 19.82 -16.56 -12.35
C ALA A 217 19.50 -16.28 -10.88
N PHE A 218 18.77 -17.19 -10.23
CA PHE A 218 18.44 -17.10 -8.81
C PHE A 218 19.22 -18.15 -8.03
N ARG A 219 20.36 -17.72 -7.46
CA ARG A 219 21.21 -18.61 -6.67
C ARG A 219 20.53 -18.97 -5.36
N ILE A 220 20.26 -20.26 -5.18
CA ILE A 220 19.77 -20.83 -3.93
C ILE A 220 20.94 -21.06 -2.96
N LEU A 221 20.77 -20.76 -1.66
CA LEU A 221 21.83 -20.93 -0.66
C LEU A 221 21.83 -22.33 -0.06
N LYS A 222 22.99 -22.71 0.51
CA LYS A 222 23.15 -24.00 1.18
C LYS A 222 22.32 -24.02 2.46
N GLY A 223 21.33 -24.91 2.53
CA GLY A 223 20.42 -25.04 3.68
C GLY A 223 18.95 -24.77 3.32
N ASP A 224 18.67 -24.21 2.15
CA ASP A 224 17.32 -24.07 1.60
C ASP A 224 16.85 -25.46 1.11
N ASP A 225 15.66 -25.92 1.50
CA ASP A 225 15.15 -27.25 1.11
C ASP A 225 14.65 -27.25 -0.34
N VAL A 226 15.55 -27.58 -1.27
CA VAL A 226 15.27 -27.66 -2.72
C VAL A 226 14.88 -29.06 -3.20
N ALA A 227 15.01 -30.08 -2.36
CA ALA A 227 14.80 -31.46 -2.78
C ALA A 227 13.29 -31.76 -2.99
N SER A 228 12.45 -31.13 -2.18
CA SER A 228 10.98 -31.25 -2.16
C SER A 228 10.27 -30.30 -3.14
N ASP A 229 10.99 -29.30 -3.68
CA ASP A 229 10.52 -28.37 -4.72
C ASP A 229 10.44 -28.99 -6.14
N GLY A 230 10.89 -30.24 -6.30
CA GLY A 230 10.97 -30.94 -7.59
C GLY A 230 12.20 -30.55 -8.42
N LYS A 231 12.61 -31.44 -9.34
CA LYS A 231 13.83 -31.22 -10.16
C LYS A 231 13.57 -30.44 -11.45
N VAL A 232 12.35 -30.52 -11.98
CA VAL A 232 11.96 -29.86 -13.23
C VAL A 232 11.38 -28.48 -12.93
N GLU A 233 12.02 -27.42 -13.41
CA GLU A 233 11.68 -26.01 -13.08
C GLU A 233 10.36 -25.51 -13.69
N ARG A 234 9.91 -26.09 -14.82
CA ARG A 234 8.70 -25.69 -15.54
C ARG A 234 7.69 -26.82 -15.50
N VAL A 235 6.64 -26.66 -14.69
CA VAL A 235 5.60 -27.69 -14.52
C VAL A 235 4.21 -27.10 -14.50
N VAL A 236 3.25 -27.88 -14.99
CA VAL A 236 1.82 -27.54 -14.96
C VAL A 236 0.99 -28.70 -14.47
N ARG A 237 -0.02 -28.39 -13.66
CA ARG A 237 -1.12 -29.28 -13.29
C ARG A 237 -2.43 -28.53 -13.57
N ALA A 238 -3.36 -29.14 -14.29
CA ALA A 238 -4.59 -28.47 -14.67
C ALA A 238 -5.79 -29.43 -14.72
N LYS A 239 -6.97 -28.93 -14.38
CA LYS A 239 -8.25 -29.63 -14.47
C LYS A 239 -9.33 -28.63 -14.91
N LEU A 240 -10.02 -28.91 -16.01
CA LEU A 240 -11.14 -28.12 -16.50
C LEU A 240 -12.44 -28.88 -16.26
N VAL A 241 -13.35 -28.29 -15.48
CA VAL A 241 -14.60 -28.92 -15.06
C VAL A 241 -15.78 -28.06 -15.49
N ALA A 242 -16.81 -28.67 -16.05
CA ALA A 242 -18.08 -28.02 -16.35
C ALA A 242 -19.20 -28.60 -15.48
N THR A 243 -20.06 -27.74 -14.93
CA THR A 243 -21.33 -28.16 -14.33
C THR A 243 -22.42 -28.07 -15.40
N LEU A 244 -23.20 -29.14 -15.56
CA LEU A 244 -24.29 -29.24 -16.52
C LEU A 244 -25.61 -28.73 -15.92
N SER A 245 -26.59 -28.43 -16.78
CA SER A 245 -27.94 -28.01 -16.38
C SER A 245 -28.69 -29.04 -15.53
N THR A 246 -28.26 -30.31 -15.56
CA THR A 246 -28.76 -31.38 -14.68
C THR A 246 -28.29 -31.22 -13.22
N GLY A 247 -27.19 -30.47 -13.03
CA GLY A 247 -26.44 -30.34 -11.78
C GLY A 247 -25.17 -31.20 -11.72
N ASP A 248 -24.94 -32.08 -12.70
CA ASP A 248 -23.77 -32.96 -12.73
C ASP A 248 -22.50 -32.22 -13.14
N SER A 249 -21.35 -32.58 -12.56
CA SER A 249 -20.04 -32.05 -12.94
C SER A 249 -19.27 -33.04 -13.81
N VAL A 250 -18.69 -32.56 -14.91
CA VAL A 250 -17.88 -33.35 -15.85
C VAL A 250 -16.51 -32.70 -16.09
N ALA A 251 -15.45 -33.51 -16.10
CA ALA A 251 -14.12 -33.05 -16.49
C ALA A 251 -14.00 -33.02 -18.03
N LEU A 252 -13.73 -31.85 -18.60
CA LEU A 252 -13.58 -31.67 -20.05
C LEU A 252 -12.15 -32.08 -20.51
N SER A 253 -11.16 -31.68 -19.73
CA SER A 253 -9.76 -32.09 -19.88
C SER A 253 -9.01 -31.95 -18.55
N HIS A 254 -7.96 -32.74 -18.35
CA HIS A 254 -7.04 -32.58 -17.23
C HIS A 254 -5.65 -33.08 -17.62
N THR A 255 -4.61 -32.62 -16.92
CA THR A 255 -3.27 -33.18 -17.13
C THR A 255 -3.29 -34.68 -16.84
N GLY A 256 -2.72 -35.47 -17.76
CA GLY A 256 -2.74 -36.94 -17.71
C GLY A 256 -3.91 -37.64 -18.41
N ASP A 257 -4.86 -36.91 -19.03
CA ASP A 257 -5.99 -37.50 -19.79
C ASP A 257 -5.61 -38.06 -21.18
N GLY A 258 -4.34 -37.96 -21.58
CA GLY A 258 -3.83 -38.43 -22.88
C GLY A 258 -4.06 -37.48 -24.06
N LYS A 259 -4.69 -36.31 -23.86
CA LYS A 259 -4.97 -35.31 -24.91
C LYS A 259 -3.88 -34.24 -25.04
N TRP A 260 -3.08 -34.06 -23.99
CA TRP A 260 -2.07 -33.00 -23.93
C TRP A 260 -0.85 -33.29 -24.81
N HIS A 261 -0.40 -32.25 -25.51
CA HIS A 261 0.82 -32.22 -26.30
C HIS A 261 1.76 -31.13 -25.77
N ALA A 262 3.06 -31.28 -26.01
CA ALA A 262 4.10 -30.35 -25.57
C ALA A 262 5.09 -30.04 -26.70
N ALA A 263 5.58 -28.80 -26.74
CA ALA A 263 6.57 -28.30 -27.68
C ALA A 263 7.63 -27.41 -27.00
N ALA A 264 8.78 -27.27 -27.67
CA ALA A 264 9.76 -26.24 -27.32
C ALA A 264 9.25 -24.94 -27.94
N GLY A 265 8.86 -23.99 -27.09
CA GLY A 265 8.11 -22.80 -27.43
C GLY A 265 8.95 -21.65 -27.99
N PRO A 266 8.28 -20.54 -28.32
CA PRO A 266 8.94 -19.34 -28.85
C PRO A 266 9.73 -18.57 -27.80
N THR A 267 9.43 -18.71 -26.51
CA THR A 267 10.28 -18.17 -25.43
C THR A 267 11.50 -19.07 -25.27
N THR A 268 12.67 -18.60 -25.72
CA THR A 268 13.94 -19.34 -25.73
C THR A 268 14.77 -19.13 -24.46
N ALA A 269 14.55 -18.01 -23.77
CA ALA A 269 15.10 -17.74 -22.46
C ALA A 269 14.12 -16.90 -21.64
N ASP A 270 14.05 -17.17 -20.34
CA ASP A 270 13.21 -16.45 -19.41
C ASP A 270 13.87 -16.42 -18.03
N SER A 271 13.65 -15.33 -17.30
CA SER A 271 14.08 -15.16 -15.91
C SER A 271 13.35 -13.98 -15.30
N VAL A 272 13.02 -14.06 -14.00
CA VAL A 272 12.42 -12.94 -13.25
C VAL A 272 13.31 -11.69 -13.32
N TYR A 273 14.64 -11.86 -13.28
CA TYR A 273 15.58 -10.73 -13.25
C TYR A 273 16.11 -10.32 -14.61
N ASN A 274 16.33 -11.30 -15.49
CA ASN A 274 17.10 -11.06 -16.71
C ASN A 274 16.25 -10.69 -17.93
N GLY A 275 14.93 -10.88 -17.86
CA GLY A 275 13.98 -10.64 -18.94
C GLY A 275 13.65 -11.88 -19.77
N GLU A 276 12.96 -11.65 -20.89
CA GLU A 276 12.46 -12.68 -21.80
C GLU A 276 13.04 -12.55 -23.21
N GLU A 277 13.54 -13.66 -23.77
CA GLU A 277 13.89 -13.77 -25.19
C GLU A 277 12.83 -14.59 -25.93
N TYR A 278 12.23 -13.99 -26.96
CA TYR A 278 11.12 -14.55 -27.73
C TYR A 278 11.42 -14.54 -29.24
N ASP A 279 11.23 -15.68 -29.90
CA ASP A 279 11.37 -15.83 -31.35
C ASP A 279 10.03 -16.10 -32.02
N ALA A 280 9.46 -15.08 -32.66
CA ALA A 280 8.14 -15.16 -33.30
C ALA A 280 8.11 -16.13 -34.50
N ARG A 281 9.27 -16.45 -35.10
CA ARG A 281 9.35 -17.46 -36.17
C ARG A 281 9.01 -18.85 -35.64
N VAL A 282 9.32 -19.13 -34.37
CA VAL A 282 8.95 -20.38 -33.71
C VAL A 282 7.44 -20.41 -33.44
N ALA A 283 6.87 -19.29 -33.00
CA ALA A 283 5.43 -19.19 -32.74
C ALA A 283 4.58 -19.49 -33.99
N GLU A 284 4.93 -18.88 -35.13
CA GLU A 284 4.22 -19.11 -36.41
C GLU A 284 4.30 -20.58 -36.85
N ARG A 285 5.43 -21.28 -36.59
CA ARG A 285 5.55 -22.72 -36.92
C ARG A 285 4.73 -23.62 -36.00
N LEU A 286 4.70 -23.31 -34.71
CA LEU A 286 4.04 -24.14 -33.70
C LEU A 286 2.52 -24.02 -33.72
N GLY A 287 1.99 -22.86 -34.11
CA GLY A 287 0.58 -22.54 -33.91
C GLY A 287 0.15 -22.71 -32.45
N ASP A 288 -1.14 -22.93 -32.23
CA ASP A 288 -1.75 -23.17 -30.92
C ASP A 288 -1.81 -24.68 -30.55
N GLY A 289 -1.17 -25.56 -31.34
CA GLY A 289 -1.19 -27.01 -31.15
C GLY A 289 -1.04 -27.78 -32.46
N PRO A 290 -0.90 -29.12 -32.40
CA PRO A 290 -0.46 -29.93 -33.53
C PRO A 290 -1.36 -29.83 -34.76
N HIS A 291 -2.68 -29.69 -34.58
CA HIS A 291 -3.63 -29.64 -35.70
C HIS A 291 -3.59 -28.34 -36.52
N ASN A 292 -3.11 -27.24 -35.92
CA ASN A 292 -3.06 -25.92 -36.56
C ASN A 292 -1.62 -25.44 -36.76
N ALA A 293 -0.64 -26.30 -36.46
CA ALA A 293 0.77 -26.00 -36.63
C ALA A 293 1.15 -26.07 -38.12
N ILE A 294 2.02 -25.17 -38.58
CA ILE A 294 2.70 -25.33 -39.87
C ILE A 294 3.66 -26.53 -39.80
N SER A 295 4.25 -26.75 -38.62
CA SER A 295 5.15 -27.86 -38.31
C SER A 295 4.59 -28.73 -37.17
N PRO A 296 3.58 -29.59 -37.41
CA PRO A 296 2.98 -30.46 -36.41
C PRO A 296 3.99 -31.38 -35.71
N GLU A 297 5.07 -31.77 -36.39
CA GLU A 297 6.14 -32.62 -35.89
C GLU A 297 6.94 -32.05 -34.71
N LEU A 298 6.82 -30.74 -34.45
CA LEU A 298 7.44 -30.09 -33.28
C LEU A 298 6.71 -30.42 -31.97
N TRP A 299 5.46 -30.85 -32.07
CA TRP A 299 4.64 -31.30 -30.96
C TRP A 299 4.84 -32.79 -30.68
N SER A 300 4.97 -33.13 -29.41
CA SER A 300 5.00 -34.51 -28.93
C SER A 300 3.94 -34.69 -27.84
N LYS A 301 3.39 -35.90 -27.66
CA LYS A 301 2.49 -36.17 -26.52
C LYS A 301 3.17 -35.80 -25.21
N ALA A 302 2.45 -35.12 -24.33
CA ALA A 302 2.96 -34.77 -23.01
C ALA A 302 2.93 -35.99 -22.09
N ALA A 303 4.04 -36.25 -21.40
CA ALA A 303 4.15 -37.34 -20.43
C ALA A 303 4.05 -36.78 -18.98
N PRO A 304 3.39 -37.50 -18.07
CA PRO A 304 3.49 -37.27 -16.63
C PRO A 304 4.93 -37.25 -16.14
N LEU A 305 5.23 -36.42 -15.14
CA LEU A 305 6.49 -36.49 -14.40
C LEU A 305 6.48 -37.65 -13.40
N ASP A 306 7.66 -38.22 -13.16
CA ASP A 306 7.89 -39.11 -12.04
C ASP A 306 7.77 -38.35 -10.71
N GLU A 307 7.36 -39.04 -9.65
CA GLU A 307 7.07 -38.43 -8.34
C GLU A 307 8.26 -37.65 -7.77
N GLY A 308 9.49 -38.15 -7.93
CA GLY A 308 10.71 -37.49 -7.44
C GLY A 308 11.18 -36.28 -8.25
N ASP A 309 10.55 -36.01 -9.40
CA ASP A 309 10.82 -34.83 -10.23
C ASP A 309 9.71 -33.78 -10.11
N ALA A 310 8.53 -34.19 -9.63
CA ALA A 310 7.38 -33.34 -9.37
C ALA A 310 7.49 -32.61 -8.01
N PRO A 311 6.90 -31.42 -7.87
CA PRO A 311 6.83 -30.71 -6.59
C PRO A 311 5.90 -31.44 -5.59
N ALA A 312 6.32 -31.51 -4.33
CA ALA A 312 5.65 -32.29 -3.29
C ALA A 312 4.55 -31.53 -2.52
N GLY A 313 4.49 -30.20 -2.64
CA GLY A 313 3.56 -29.36 -1.89
C GLY A 313 2.08 -29.69 -2.12
N VAL A 314 1.27 -29.42 -1.09
CA VAL A 314 -0.18 -29.62 -1.12
C VAL A 314 -0.82 -28.62 -2.08
N MET A 315 -1.60 -29.14 -3.04
CA MET A 315 -2.44 -28.32 -3.93
C MET A 315 -3.41 -27.48 -3.10
N THR A 316 -3.25 -26.16 -3.17
CA THR A 316 -4.00 -25.21 -2.34
C THR A 316 -4.58 -24.11 -3.23
N ALA A 317 -5.87 -23.80 -3.08
CA ALA A 317 -6.48 -22.72 -3.86
C ALA A 317 -5.86 -21.37 -3.48
N TRP A 318 -5.40 -20.61 -4.49
CA TRP A 318 -4.83 -19.28 -4.31
C TRP A 318 -5.93 -18.27 -3.99
N ALA A 319 -6.11 -18.02 -2.70
CA ALA A 319 -7.15 -17.12 -2.18
C ALA A 319 -6.63 -15.69 -1.93
N ALA A 320 -5.96 -15.10 -2.92
CA ALA A 320 -5.52 -13.71 -2.87
C ALA A 320 -5.56 -13.05 -4.27
N PRO A 321 -5.59 -11.71 -4.35
CA PRO A 321 -5.54 -10.94 -5.60
C PRO A 321 -4.47 -11.39 -6.58
N ALA A 322 -4.92 -11.89 -7.74
CA ALA A 322 -4.06 -12.23 -8.86
C ALA A 322 -3.38 -10.97 -9.42
N VAL A 323 -2.26 -11.13 -10.11
CA VAL A 323 -1.59 -10.02 -10.79
C VAL A 323 -2.41 -9.57 -11.99
N THR A 324 -2.76 -8.29 -12.04
CA THR A 324 -3.58 -7.67 -13.08
C THR A 324 -2.91 -6.42 -13.64
N VAL A 325 -3.04 -6.20 -14.95
CA VAL A 325 -2.70 -4.91 -15.56
C VAL A 325 -3.65 -3.84 -15.02
N THR A 326 -3.09 -2.87 -14.31
CA THR A 326 -3.85 -1.77 -13.69
C THR A 326 -3.77 -0.49 -14.50
N ASP A 327 -2.71 -0.30 -15.29
CA ASP A 327 -2.55 0.86 -16.18
C ASP A 327 -1.81 0.53 -17.48
N SER A 328 -2.09 1.28 -18.54
CA SER A 328 -1.38 1.23 -19.83
C SER A 328 -0.90 2.63 -20.21
N ILE A 329 0.42 2.81 -20.34
CA ILE A 329 1.07 4.13 -20.42
C ILE A 329 1.86 4.24 -21.72
N ALA A 330 1.58 5.29 -22.49
CA ALA A 330 2.39 5.65 -23.67
C ALA A 330 3.64 6.46 -23.23
N PRO A 331 4.76 6.38 -23.97
CA PRO A 331 5.92 7.19 -23.64
C PRO A 331 5.62 8.68 -23.84
N VAL A 332 6.06 9.51 -22.90
CA VAL A 332 5.97 10.98 -22.97
C VAL A 332 7.08 11.58 -23.82
N ALA A 333 8.19 10.85 -23.98
CA ALA A 333 9.29 11.21 -24.88
C ALA A 333 9.95 9.97 -25.48
N LEU A 334 10.48 10.12 -26.70
CA LEU A 334 11.30 9.13 -27.39
C LEU A 334 12.48 9.85 -28.05
N THR A 335 13.68 9.59 -27.56
CA THR A 335 14.92 10.19 -28.09
C THR A 335 15.71 9.16 -28.89
N ASN A 336 16.66 9.62 -29.70
CA ASN A 336 17.57 8.79 -30.51
C ASN A 336 19.01 9.27 -30.26
N PRO A 337 19.56 9.05 -29.05
CA PRO A 337 20.84 9.62 -28.65
C PRO A 337 22.01 9.11 -29.50
N ARG A 338 21.89 7.91 -30.08
CA ARG A 338 22.90 7.31 -30.96
C ARG A 338 22.18 6.60 -32.10
N LYS A 339 22.74 6.64 -33.31
CA LYS A 339 22.11 6.02 -34.49
C LYS A 339 21.71 4.55 -34.23
N GLY A 340 20.40 4.28 -34.25
CA GLY A 340 19.85 2.93 -34.05
C GLY A 340 19.53 2.58 -32.59
N LEU A 341 19.80 3.50 -31.66
CA LEU A 341 19.54 3.37 -30.24
C LEU A 341 18.58 4.48 -29.81
N TYR A 342 17.43 4.06 -29.28
CA TYR A 342 16.38 4.97 -28.83
C TYR A 342 16.21 4.85 -27.32
N VAL A 343 15.75 5.92 -26.66
CA VAL A 343 15.38 5.88 -25.25
C VAL A 343 13.96 6.43 -25.10
N ALA A 344 13.06 5.60 -24.57
CA ALA A 344 11.70 5.98 -24.23
C ALA A 344 11.62 6.39 -22.75
N ASP A 345 11.01 7.53 -22.46
CA ASP A 345 10.60 7.94 -21.11
C ASP A 345 9.08 7.78 -21.00
N PHE A 346 8.61 6.97 -20.05
CA PHE A 346 7.19 6.77 -19.77
C PHE A 346 6.59 7.83 -18.83
N GLY A 347 7.38 8.81 -18.38
CA GLY A 347 6.97 9.96 -17.58
C GLY A 347 6.76 9.63 -16.09
N ARG A 348 6.42 8.37 -15.78
CA ARG A 348 6.38 7.85 -14.42
C ARG A 348 7.01 6.48 -14.33
N ARG A 349 7.55 6.18 -13.16
CA ARG A 349 8.09 4.87 -12.83
C ARG A 349 6.96 3.88 -12.51
N LEU A 350 7.12 2.65 -12.96
CA LEU A 350 6.11 1.58 -12.90
C LEU A 350 6.79 0.21 -12.76
N THR A 351 6.03 -0.78 -12.29
CA THR A 351 6.38 -2.21 -12.40
C THR A 351 5.59 -2.87 -13.53
N GLY A 352 6.24 -3.67 -14.37
CA GLY A 352 5.56 -4.42 -15.43
C GLY A 352 6.44 -4.69 -16.65
N VAL A 353 5.88 -4.54 -17.85
CA VAL A 353 6.57 -4.85 -19.13
C VAL A 353 6.23 -3.83 -20.22
N VAL A 354 7.00 -3.81 -21.31
CA VAL A 354 6.67 -3.04 -22.52
C VAL A 354 6.02 -3.94 -23.58
N ARG A 355 4.87 -3.52 -24.08
CA ARG A 355 4.23 -4.07 -25.28
C ARG A 355 4.67 -3.33 -26.53
N LEU A 356 5.11 -4.10 -27.52
CA LEU A 356 5.32 -3.69 -28.90
C LEU A 356 3.99 -3.79 -29.66
N ASN A 357 3.54 -2.71 -30.28
CA ASN A 357 2.27 -2.65 -31.00
C ASN A 357 2.48 -2.58 -32.52
N ARG A 358 1.95 -3.58 -33.26
CA ARG A 358 1.89 -3.59 -34.74
C ARG A 358 3.21 -3.20 -35.42
N MET A 359 4.32 -3.70 -34.90
CA MET A 359 5.64 -3.39 -35.42
C MET A 359 5.86 -4.10 -36.76
N ILE A 360 6.21 -3.34 -37.80
CA ILE A 360 6.57 -3.90 -39.09
C ILE A 360 8.09 -4.00 -39.16
N CYS A 361 8.59 -5.22 -39.26
CA CYS A 361 10.02 -5.54 -39.30
C CYS A 361 10.27 -6.67 -40.29
N LYS A 362 11.52 -6.79 -40.75
CA LYS A 362 11.93 -7.94 -41.57
C LYS A 362 12.06 -9.18 -40.67
N GLU A 363 11.81 -10.36 -41.21
CA GLU A 363 12.08 -11.63 -40.51
C GLU A 363 13.51 -11.64 -39.94
N GLY A 364 13.66 -12.08 -38.69
CA GLY A 364 14.95 -12.16 -38.00
C GLY A 364 15.46 -10.83 -37.42
N THR A 365 14.75 -9.72 -37.63
CA THR A 365 15.01 -8.45 -36.92
C THR A 365 14.90 -8.66 -35.42
N ARG A 366 15.89 -8.21 -34.65
CA ARG A 366 15.83 -8.27 -33.17
C ARG A 366 15.58 -6.88 -32.60
N VAL A 367 14.61 -6.80 -31.69
CA VAL A 367 14.33 -5.61 -30.86
C VAL A 367 14.70 -5.94 -29.43
N ILE A 368 15.65 -5.19 -28.89
CA ILE A 368 16.22 -5.40 -27.55
C ILE A 368 15.78 -4.22 -26.68
N LEU A 369 15.12 -4.51 -25.57
CA LEU A 369 14.52 -3.56 -24.64
C LEU A 369 15.23 -3.67 -23.28
N ARG A 370 16.03 -2.67 -22.90
CA ARG A 370 16.71 -2.62 -21.60
C ARG A 370 16.01 -1.61 -20.70
N HIS A 371 15.64 -2.06 -19.50
CA HIS A 371 14.82 -1.28 -18.58
C HIS A 371 15.67 -0.63 -17.49
N ALA A 372 15.32 0.59 -17.10
CA ALA A 372 16.02 1.36 -16.07
C ALA A 372 15.09 2.25 -15.25
N GLU A 373 15.42 2.47 -13.99
CA GLU A 373 14.69 3.39 -13.11
C GLU A 373 15.04 4.84 -13.43
N ILE A 374 16.32 5.11 -13.75
CA ILE A 374 16.89 6.45 -13.86
C ILE A 374 17.80 6.60 -15.09
N MET A 375 18.06 7.86 -15.45
CA MET A 375 19.08 8.24 -16.44
C MET A 375 20.42 8.51 -15.74
N GLN A 376 21.53 8.46 -16.46
CA GLN A 376 22.81 8.82 -15.88
C GLN A 376 22.86 10.30 -15.49
N HIS A 377 23.46 10.60 -14.35
CA HIS A 377 23.69 11.97 -13.91
C HIS A 377 25.00 12.11 -13.12
N ALA A 378 25.48 13.34 -12.97
CA ALA A 378 26.77 13.64 -12.34
C ALA A 378 26.87 13.23 -10.86
N GLY A 379 25.75 13.00 -10.17
CA GLY A 379 25.72 12.48 -8.80
C GLY A 379 26.13 11.01 -8.63
N LEU A 380 26.11 10.21 -9.70
CA LEU A 380 26.41 8.76 -9.63
C LEU A 380 27.91 8.54 -9.43
N PRO A 381 28.35 7.92 -8.32
CA PRO A 381 29.78 7.83 -7.98
C PRO A 381 30.56 6.84 -8.86
N ASP A 382 29.87 5.87 -9.47
CA ASP A 382 30.44 4.81 -10.30
C ASP A 382 30.49 5.19 -11.80
N VAL A 383 29.90 6.32 -12.20
CA VAL A 383 29.91 6.81 -13.57
C VAL A 383 30.93 7.95 -13.74
N LYS A 384 32.11 7.64 -14.30
CA LYS A 384 33.20 8.62 -14.49
C LYS A 384 32.81 9.85 -15.33
N THR A 385 31.98 9.66 -16.35
CA THR A 385 31.48 10.72 -17.22
C THR A 385 30.04 10.38 -17.58
N ALA A 386 29.10 11.00 -16.88
CA ALA A 386 27.68 10.75 -17.08
C ALA A 386 27.21 11.28 -18.44
N ASP A 387 26.54 10.44 -19.21
CA ASP A 387 25.83 10.81 -20.42
C ASP A 387 24.33 10.95 -20.10
N PRO A 388 23.80 12.17 -19.89
CA PRO A 388 22.42 12.36 -19.44
C PRO A 388 21.37 11.92 -20.47
N ALA A 389 21.80 11.56 -21.68
CA ALA A 389 20.93 11.00 -22.72
C ALA A 389 20.83 9.46 -22.64
N MET A 390 21.52 8.82 -21.69
CA MET A 390 21.61 7.37 -21.55
C MET A 390 21.06 6.88 -20.21
N ILE A 391 20.49 5.67 -20.22
CA ILE A 391 19.99 5.01 -19.01
C ILE A 391 21.12 4.61 -18.06
N TYR A 392 20.81 4.49 -16.77
CA TYR A 392 21.67 3.88 -15.76
C TYR A 392 21.05 2.57 -15.29
N VAL A 393 21.88 1.54 -15.10
CA VAL A 393 21.45 0.18 -14.71
C VAL A 393 22.30 -0.40 -13.59
N GLY A 394 23.15 0.42 -12.96
CA GLY A 394 24.11 -0.06 -11.97
C GLY A 394 23.41 -0.60 -10.72
N GLU A 395 22.33 0.07 -10.29
CA GLU A 395 21.50 -0.28 -9.15
C GLU A 395 20.70 -1.59 -9.34
N LEU A 396 20.61 -2.09 -10.58
CA LEU A 396 20.00 -3.38 -10.88
C LEU A 396 20.89 -4.56 -10.47
N ARG A 397 22.17 -4.29 -10.13
CA ARG A 397 23.18 -5.27 -9.72
C ARG A 397 23.33 -6.37 -10.77
N GLY A 398 23.01 -7.62 -10.43
CA GLY A 398 23.08 -8.77 -11.34
C GLY A 398 21.90 -8.92 -12.30
N ALA A 399 20.82 -8.13 -12.13
CA ALA A 399 19.64 -8.23 -12.99
C ALA A 399 19.89 -7.54 -14.33
N ARG A 400 19.78 -8.28 -15.45
CA ARG A 400 19.91 -7.69 -16.79
C ARG A 400 18.72 -6.83 -17.19
N ALA A 401 17.51 -7.13 -16.69
CA ALA A 401 16.25 -6.45 -17.04
C ALA A 401 16.08 -6.18 -18.56
N THR A 402 16.35 -7.20 -19.38
CA THR A 402 16.44 -7.06 -20.85
C THR A 402 15.52 -8.04 -21.57
N ASP A 403 14.61 -7.51 -22.36
CA ASP A 403 13.74 -8.32 -23.21
C ASP A 403 14.21 -8.29 -24.67
N VAL A 404 14.05 -9.41 -25.38
CA VAL A 404 14.46 -9.54 -26.79
C VAL A 404 13.34 -10.17 -27.60
N TYR A 405 12.87 -9.45 -28.61
CA TYR A 405 11.90 -9.95 -29.59
C TYR A 405 12.54 -10.15 -30.95
N THR A 406 12.39 -11.35 -31.54
CA THR A 406 12.83 -11.65 -32.90
C THR A 406 11.62 -11.77 -33.83
N CYS A 407 11.57 -10.90 -34.84
CA CYS A 407 10.42 -10.78 -35.74
C CYS A 407 10.25 -11.99 -36.67
N SER A 408 8.98 -12.32 -36.98
CA SER A 408 8.64 -13.32 -38.00
C SER A 408 8.55 -12.74 -39.42
N GLY A 409 8.47 -11.41 -39.57
CA GLY A 409 8.37 -10.74 -40.87
C GLY A 409 6.93 -10.55 -41.35
N ARG A 410 5.95 -10.53 -40.45
CA ARG A 410 4.53 -10.49 -40.81
C ARG A 410 4.13 -9.13 -41.39
N ALA A 411 3.60 -9.14 -42.61
CA ALA A 411 3.23 -7.90 -43.33
C ALA A 411 2.18 -7.03 -42.60
N GLY A 412 1.29 -7.64 -41.81
CA GLY A 412 0.27 -6.93 -41.02
C GLY A 412 0.77 -6.24 -39.75
N GLY A 413 2.08 -6.35 -39.45
CA GLY A 413 2.68 -5.91 -38.20
C GLY A 413 2.53 -6.93 -37.07
N GLU A 414 3.48 -6.91 -36.15
CA GLU A 414 3.61 -7.85 -35.05
C GLU A 414 3.33 -7.17 -33.70
N THR A 415 2.54 -7.81 -32.85
CA THR A 415 2.26 -7.33 -31.49
C THR A 415 2.77 -8.35 -30.48
N TRP A 416 3.58 -7.90 -29.53
CA TRP A 416 4.19 -8.78 -28.53
C TRP A 416 4.44 -8.03 -27.23
N GLN A 417 4.35 -8.76 -26.13
CA GLN A 417 4.82 -8.35 -24.82
C GLN A 417 5.44 -9.57 -24.13
N PRO A 418 6.47 -9.38 -23.30
CA PRO A 418 6.91 -10.42 -22.38
C PRO A 418 5.74 -10.90 -21.51
N SER A 419 5.73 -12.19 -21.19
CA SER A 419 4.67 -12.82 -20.39
C SER A 419 5.23 -13.65 -19.23
N LEU A 420 6.55 -13.87 -19.20
CA LEU A 420 7.27 -14.72 -18.25
C LEU A 420 8.37 -13.95 -17.49
N THR A 421 8.22 -12.62 -17.37
CA THR A 421 9.11 -11.73 -16.62
C THR A 421 8.41 -10.42 -16.25
N TYR A 422 9.04 -9.59 -15.43
CA TYR A 422 8.63 -8.20 -15.16
C TYR A 422 9.83 -7.35 -14.73
N HIS A 423 9.70 -6.03 -14.84
CA HIS A 423 10.75 -5.06 -14.50
C HIS A 423 10.17 -3.86 -13.75
N GLY A 424 10.94 -3.26 -12.84
CA GLY A 424 10.69 -1.91 -12.32
C GLY A 424 11.44 -0.87 -13.14
N PHE A 425 10.74 0.08 -13.78
CA PHE A 425 11.37 1.03 -14.69
C PHE A 425 10.57 2.31 -14.93
N ARG A 426 11.24 3.32 -15.46
CA ARG A 426 10.64 4.50 -16.12
C ARG A 426 11.15 4.65 -17.55
N PHE A 427 12.40 4.26 -17.77
CA PHE A 427 13.09 4.43 -19.04
C PHE A 427 13.35 3.08 -19.69
N VAL A 428 13.28 3.06 -21.03
CA VAL A 428 13.63 1.88 -21.82
C VAL A 428 14.57 2.27 -22.96
N GLU A 429 15.76 1.70 -22.96
CA GLU A 429 16.68 1.73 -24.10
C GLU A 429 16.25 0.67 -25.12
N ILE A 430 16.09 1.08 -26.36
CA ILE A 430 15.60 0.25 -27.46
C ILE A 430 16.68 0.19 -28.53
N ASN A 431 17.24 -0.99 -28.72
CA ASN A 431 18.19 -1.26 -29.79
C ASN A 431 17.55 -2.18 -30.83
N VAL A 432 17.54 -1.76 -32.08
CA VAL A 432 16.97 -2.55 -33.18
C VAL A 432 18.06 -2.95 -34.16
N THR A 433 18.25 -4.26 -34.34
CA THR A 433 19.27 -4.78 -35.26
C THR A 433 18.74 -4.88 -36.69
N ASN A 434 19.64 -4.79 -37.66
CA ASN A 434 19.53 -5.41 -38.98
C ASN A 434 18.27 -5.11 -39.83
N SER A 435 17.64 -3.93 -39.75
CA SER A 435 16.30 -3.78 -40.36
C SER A 435 15.85 -2.40 -40.84
N GLY A 436 16.47 -1.30 -40.39
CA GLY A 436 15.99 0.05 -40.74
C GLY A 436 14.67 0.45 -40.08
N VAL A 437 14.16 -0.35 -39.13
CA VAL A 437 12.99 -0.04 -38.32
C VAL A 437 13.28 1.18 -37.45
N ARG A 438 12.33 2.11 -37.42
CA ARG A 438 12.37 3.30 -36.56
C ARG A 438 11.22 3.19 -35.56
N PRO A 439 11.50 2.86 -34.29
CA PRO A 439 10.49 2.89 -33.25
C PRO A 439 9.80 4.27 -33.21
N ALA A 440 8.47 4.24 -33.08
CA ALA A 440 7.66 5.42 -32.83
C ALA A 440 6.93 5.25 -31.50
N ALA A 441 6.57 6.35 -30.83
CA ALA A 441 5.86 6.31 -29.55
C ALA A 441 4.60 5.41 -29.59
N ALA A 442 3.83 5.44 -30.69
CA ALA A 442 2.64 4.62 -30.87
C ALA A 442 2.91 3.10 -30.91
N MET A 443 4.16 2.68 -31.17
CA MET A 443 4.55 1.28 -31.18
C MET A 443 4.87 0.75 -29.78
N LEU A 444 4.85 1.61 -28.74
CA LEU A 444 5.29 1.28 -27.39
C LEU A 444 4.16 1.55 -26.40
N THR A 445 3.94 0.61 -25.49
CA THR A 445 3.05 0.81 -24.34
C THR A 445 3.65 0.10 -23.13
N ALA A 446 3.92 0.82 -22.05
CA ALA A 446 4.23 0.19 -20.78
C ALA A 446 2.93 -0.30 -20.12
N LEU A 447 2.91 -1.55 -19.72
CA LEU A 447 1.80 -2.18 -19.00
C LEU A 447 2.21 -2.28 -17.54
N HIS A 448 1.56 -1.50 -16.68
CA HIS A 448 1.79 -1.55 -15.25
C HIS A 448 0.90 -2.61 -14.61
N PHE A 449 1.46 -3.52 -13.82
CA PHE A 449 0.68 -4.57 -13.15
C PHE A 449 1.19 -4.88 -11.75
N HIS A 450 0.26 -5.26 -10.87
CA HIS A 450 0.53 -5.78 -9.53
C HIS A 450 -0.63 -6.69 -9.12
N SER A 451 -0.52 -7.39 -7.99
CA SER A 451 -1.65 -8.09 -7.36
C SER A 451 -2.81 -7.10 -7.21
N GLY A 452 -3.97 -7.42 -7.81
CA GLY A 452 -5.11 -6.53 -7.99
C GLY A 452 -5.88 -6.18 -6.71
N VAL A 453 -5.17 -5.81 -5.63
CA VAL A 453 -5.73 -5.20 -4.44
C VAL A 453 -6.34 -3.86 -4.84
N ALA A 454 -7.63 -3.68 -4.57
CA ALA A 454 -8.27 -2.42 -4.94
C ALA A 454 -7.99 -1.35 -3.89
N LEU A 455 -7.81 -0.12 -4.38
CA LEU A 455 -7.62 1.07 -3.56
C LEU A 455 -8.91 1.34 -2.77
N ARG A 456 -8.76 1.56 -1.46
CA ARG A 456 -9.87 1.80 -0.53
C ARG A 456 -9.87 3.21 0.05
N THR A 457 -8.70 3.85 0.12
CA THR A 457 -8.56 5.21 0.68
C THR A 457 -8.27 6.23 -0.40
N HIS A 458 -9.11 7.26 -0.45
CA HIS A 458 -8.92 8.46 -1.26
C HIS A 458 -8.75 9.65 -0.32
N ALA A 459 -7.53 10.19 -0.25
CA ALA A 459 -7.21 11.35 0.59
C ALA A 459 -6.72 12.52 -0.27
N HIS A 460 -7.11 13.73 0.11
CA HIS A 460 -6.66 14.98 -0.50
C HIS A 460 -6.42 16.02 0.59
N PHE A 461 -5.34 16.78 0.45
CA PHE A 461 -4.90 17.80 1.39
C PHE A 461 -4.82 19.14 0.68
N ASN A 462 -5.06 20.24 1.40
CA ASN A 462 -4.71 21.58 0.91
C ASN A 462 -3.19 21.83 1.04
N SER A 463 -2.40 20.93 0.44
CA SER A 463 -0.93 20.98 0.37
C SER A 463 -0.44 20.09 -0.77
N THR A 464 0.22 20.71 -1.76
CA THR A 464 0.80 19.99 -2.91
C THR A 464 1.82 18.95 -2.46
N THR A 465 2.66 19.31 -1.48
CA THR A 465 3.70 18.43 -0.92
C THR A 465 3.10 17.17 -0.28
N LEU A 466 2.09 17.32 0.58
CA LEU A 466 1.46 16.16 1.23
C LEU A 466 0.72 15.25 0.24
N ASN A 467 0.04 15.83 -0.75
CA ASN A 467 -0.62 15.05 -1.82
C ASN A 467 0.39 14.22 -2.61
N ARG A 468 1.57 14.78 -2.92
CA ARG A 468 2.64 14.03 -3.61
C ARG A 468 3.22 12.93 -2.74
N MET A 469 3.45 13.19 -1.46
CA MET A 469 3.92 12.16 -0.54
C MET A 469 2.93 11.00 -0.47
N GLN A 470 1.63 11.29 -0.33
CA GLN A 470 0.61 10.24 -0.36
C GLN A 470 0.66 9.43 -1.66
N HIS A 471 0.83 10.09 -2.82
CA HIS A 471 1.01 9.41 -4.10
C HIS A 471 2.27 8.52 -4.13
N LEU A 472 3.43 9.01 -3.66
CA LEU A 472 4.66 8.20 -3.60
C LEU A 472 4.48 6.94 -2.74
N ALA A 473 3.85 7.06 -1.57
CA ALA A 473 3.57 5.94 -0.68
C ALA A 473 2.66 4.91 -1.34
N VAL A 474 1.51 5.32 -1.88
CA VAL A 474 0.53 4.45 -2.52
C VAL A 474 1.15 3.72 -3.73
N SER A 475 1.87 4.43 -4.59
CA SER A 475 2.49 3.81 -5.78
C SER A 475 3.63 2.85 -5.42
N ALA A 476 4.43 3.15 -4.38
CA ALA A 476 5.47 2.25 -3.89
C ALA A 476 4.88 0.95 -3.32
N GLN A 477 3.78 1.07 -2.59
CA GLN A 477 3.03 -0.07 -2.07
C GLN A 477 2.50 -0.92 -3.22
N GLN A 478 1.80 -0.35 -4.20
CA GLN A 478 1.29 -1.09 -5.37
C GLN A 478 2.38 -1.82 -6.13
N SER A 479 3.49 -1.13 -6.42
CA SER A 479 4.54 -1.66 -7.29
C SER A 479 5.25 -2.89 -6.72
N ASN A 480 5.14 -3.09 -5.40
CA ASN A 480 5.80 -4.15 -4.65
C ASN A 480 4.86 -5.29 -4.23
N LEU A 481 3.71 -5.43 -4.90
CA LEU A 481 2.79 -6.54 -4.67
C LEU A 481 2.82 -7.48 -5.89
N GLN A 482 3.76 -8.43 -5.91
CA GLN A 482 3.90 -9.43 -6.96
C GLN A 482 3.69 -10.83 -6.38
N THR A 483 2.46 -11.11 -5.95
CA THR A 483 2.04 -12.31 -5.18
C THR A 483 2.56 -12.39 -3.73
N ILE A 484 3.62 -11.63 -3.41
CA ILE A 484 4.18 -11.40 -2.08
C ILE A 484 4.54 -9.90 -1.92
N PRO A 485 4.67 -9.36 -0.70
CA PRO A 485 5.09 -7.97 -0.48
C PRO A 485 6.61 -7.86 -0.64
N THR A 486 7.09 -7.53 -1.84
CA THR A 486 8.52 -7.46 -2.16
C THR A 486 9.17 -6.20 -1.60
N ASP A 487 10.47 -6.25 -1.26
CA ASP A 487 11.24 -5.05 -0.92
C ASP A 487 11.26 -4.02 -2.07
N CYS A 488 11.62 -4.51 -3.27
CA CYS A 488 11.76 -3.74 -4.49
C CYS A 488 11.32 -4.58 -5.71
N ASP A 489 11.23 -3.97 -6.90
CA ASP A 489 10.62 -4.58 -8.10
C ASP A 489 11.55 -4.70 -9.32
N GLN A 490 12.79 -4.18 -9.23
CA GLN A 490 13.71 -4.00 -10.35
C GLN A 490 14.96 -4.88 -10.28
N ARG A 491 15.65 -4.92 -9.13
CA ARG A 491 16.98 -5.55 -9.02
C ARG A 491 16.86 -7.05 -8.78
N ASP A 492 18.01 -7.71 -8.67
CA ASP A 492 18.12 -9.14 -8.36
C ASP A 492 17.80 -9.46 -6.88
N GLU A 493 16.61 -9.09 -6.41
CA GLU A 493 16.13 -9.33 -5.04
C GLU A 493 14.64 -9.67 -5.02
N ARG A 494 13.77 -8.65 -4.93
CA ARG A 494 12.31 -8.76 -5.00
C ARG A 494 11.77 -9.85 -4.06
N LEU A 495 12.29 -9.84 -2.83
CA LEU A 495 12.02 -10.82 -1.79
C LEU A 495 11.00 -10.30 -0.79
N GLY A 496 10.26 -11.21 -0.16
CA GLY A 496 9.28 -10.89 0.88
C GLY A 496 9.94 -10.56 2.21
N TRP A 497 10.68 -9.46 2.27
CA TRP A 497 11.37 -9.01 3.48
C TRP A 497 10.38 -8.66 4.58
N MET A 498 10.50 -9.36 5.70
CA MET A 498 9.51 -9.32 6.78
C MET A 498 9.47 -7.94 7.47
N GLY A 499 10.63 -7.31 7.72
CA GLY A 499 10.70 -5.99 8.36
C GLY A 499 9.99 -4.91 7.55
N ASP A 500 10.18 -4.90 6.24
CA ASP A 500 9.54 -3.98 5.31
C ASP A 500 8.02 -4.13 5.34
N ALA A 501 7.53 -5.38 5.23
CA ALA A 501 6.11 -5.69 5.33
C ALA A 501 5.53 -5.30 6.69
N SER A 502 6.26 -5.53 7.77
CA SER A 502 5.88 -5.13 9.14
C SER A 502 5.61 -3.63 9.22
N LEU A 503 6.59 -2.83 8.81
CA LEU A 503 6.57 -1.37 8.93
C LEU A 503 5.52 -0.71 8.04
N SER A 504 5.20 -1.28 6.88
CA SER A 504 4.18 -0.74 5.98
C SER A 504 2.78 -1.35 6.14
N SER A 505 2.63 -2.45 6.89
CA SER A 505 1.39 -3.24 6.99
C SER A 505 0.15 -2.41 7.27
N GLU A 506 0.21 -1.54 8.28
CA GLU A 506 -0.88 -0.63 8.66
C GLU A 506 -1.26 0.31 7.50
N SER A 507 -0.28 0.98 6.91
CA SER A 507 -0.52 1.93 5.81
C SER A 507 -1.04 1.22 4.55
N MET A 508 -0.54 0.03 4.23
CA MET A 508 -1.04 -0.80 3.13
C MET A 508 -2.49 -1.23 3.38
N ALA A 509 -2.81 -1.68 4.60
CA ALA A 509 -4.16 -2.09 4.96
C ALA A 509 -5.17 -0.94 4.94
N LEU A 510 -4.73 0.28 5.26
CA LEU A 510 -5.57 1.48 5.11
C LEU A 510 -5.76 1.85 3.64
N ASN A 511 -4.69 1.81 2.83
CA ASN A 511 -4.75 2.25 1.45
C ASN A 511 -5.46 1.25 0.53
N PHE A 512 -5.32 -0.06 0.73
CA PHE A 512 -5.83 -1.12 -0.16
C PHE A 512 -6.61 -2.20 0.58
N GLU A 513 -7.37 -3.02 -0.17
CA GLU A 513 -7.94 -4.28 0.33
C GLU A 513 -6.86 -5.36 0.48
N MET A 514 -6.16 -5.32 1.60
CA MET A 514 -5.01 -6.18 1.89
C MET A 514 -5.36 -7.44 2.68
N ALA A 515 -6.57 -7.57 3.24
CA ALA A 515 -6.91 -8.73 4.08
C ALA A 515 -6.62 -10.06 3.37
N PRO A 516 -7.13 -10.36 2.15
CA PRO A 516 -6.83 -11.63 1.49
C PRO A 516 -5.35 -11.81 1.15
N PHE A 517 -4.66 -10.73 0.77
CA PHE A 517 -3.24 -10.77 0.43
C PHE A 517 -2.37 -11.08 1.66
N PHE A 518 -2.59 -10.38 2.77
CA PHE A 518 -1.86 -10.58 4.01
C PHE A 518 -2.19 -11.91 4.67
N SER A 519 -3.46 -12.32 4.71
CA SER A 519 -3.83 -13.63 5.23
C SER A 519 -3.20 -14.76 4.41
N TRP A 520 -3.13 -14.63 3.08
CA TRP A 520 -2.40 -15.57 2.23
C TRP A 520 -0.92 -15.61 2.56
N TRP A 521 -0.26 -14.45 2.66
CA TRP A 521 1.16 -14.36 2.94
C TRP A 521 1.53 -14.89 4.34
N VAL A 522 0.75 -14.57 5.38
CA VAL A 522 0.94 -15.07 6.76
C VAL A 522 0.96 -16.59 6.83
N ARG A 523 0.17 -17.30 6.01
CA ARG A 523 0.23 -18.77 5.97
C ARG A 523 1.59 -19.32 5.55
N HIS A 524 2.31 -18.59 4.69
CA HIS A 524 3.67 -18.94 4.25
C HIS A 524 4.75 -18.55 5.27
N VAL A 525 4.40 -17.70 6.24
CA VAL A 525 5.24 -17.35 7.40
C VAL A 525 5.16 -18.40 8.52
N VAL A 526 4.07 -19.19 8.56
CA VAL A 526 3.80 -20.18 9.62
C VAL A 526 3.83 -21.64 9.15
N LEU A 527 4.57 -21.91 8.06
CA LEU A 527 4.77 -23.26 7.53
C LEU A 527 5.41 -24.17 8.59
N PRO A 528 5.18 -25.50 8.56
CA PRO A 528 5.62 -26.42 9.60
C PRO A 528 7.10 -26.31 9.97
N GLU A 529 7.98 -26.10 9.00
CA GLU A 529 9.40 -25.90 9.25
C GLU A 529 9.70 -24.66 10.09
N GLN A 530 8.89 -23.60 9.99
CA GLN A 530 9.03 -22.30 10.67
C GLN A 530 8.43 -22.30 12.10
N ARG A 531 7.66 -23.33 12.48
CA ARG A 531 6.84 -23.35 13.72
C ARG A 531 7.61 -23.44 15.03
N ALA A 532 8.91 -23.72 15.01
CA ALA A 532 9.74 -23.72 16.22
C ALA A 532 10.13 -22.30 16.71
N GLY A 533 9.51 -21.23 16.18
CA GLY A 533 9.74 -19.84 16.60
C GLY A 533 10.86 -19.12 15.86
N ALA A 534 11.85 -19.86 15.33
CA ALA A 534 12.92 -19.30 14.49
C ALA A 534 12.42 -18.96 13.08
N LEU A 535 11.71 -17.84 12.93
CA LEU A 535 11.28 -17.31 11.64
C LEU A 535 12.47 -16.77 10.81
N PRO A 536 12.40 -16.81 9.47
CA PRO A 536 13.40 -16.22 8.57
C PRO A 536 13.17 -14.72 8.34
N ASP A 537 14.21 -14.00 7.90
CA ASP A 537 14.10 -12.56 7.55
C ASP A 537 13.28 -12.32 6.26
N VAL A 538 13.22 -13.31 5.35
CA VAL A 538 12.45 -13.24 4.10
C VAL A 538 11.51 -14.45 3.99
N VAL A 539 10.30 -14.22 3.45
CA VAL A 539 9.30 -15.26 3.21
C VAL A 539 8.70 -15.14 1.80
N PRO A 540 8.85 -16.16 0.91
CA PRO A 540 9.55 -17.44 1.11
C PRO A 540 11.05 -17.31 1.44
N PHE A 541 11.62 -18.28 2.17
CA PHE A 541 13.00 -18.19 2.66
C PHE A 541 14.01 -18.73 1.65
N VAL A 542 14.76 -17.81 1.03
CA VAL A 542 15.78 -18.14 0.05
C VAL A 542 16.74 -16.96 -0.14
N ARG A 543 17.98 -17.27 -0.51
CA ARG A 543 19.01 -16.33 -1.02
C ARG A 543 19.57 -15.30 -0.03
N TYR A 544 18.75 -14.58 0.72
CA TYR A 544 19.17 -13.52 1.65
C TYR A 544 18.52 -13.70 3.03
N GLY A 545 19.09 -13.02 4.03
CA GLY A 545 18.59 -13.08 5.39
C GLY A 545 19.12 -14.27 6.20
N GLY A 546 18.80 -14.25 7.48
CA GLY A 546 19.12 -15.29 8.44
C GLY A 546 17.87 -15.95 9.02
N ARG A 547 18.13 -17.07 9.70
CA ARG A 547 17.16 -17.81 10.48
C ARG A 547 17.86 -18.33 11.75
N PRO A 548 17.54 -17.82 12.96
CA PRO A 548 16.47 -16.86 13.24
C PRO A 548 16.76 -15.45 12.69
N ALA A 549 15.67 -14.78 12.31
CA ALA A 549 15.60 -13.41 11.84
C ALA A 549 16.07 -12.38 12.89
N ASP A 550 16.28 -11.13 12.45
CA ASP A 550 16.24 -9.96 13.35
C ASP A 550 14.85 -9.89 14.00
N VAL A 551 14.78 -9.50 15.28
CA VAL A 551 13.50 -9.42 16.01
C VAL A 551 12.55 -8.40 15.37
N SER A 552 13.09 -7.33 14.78
CA SER A 552 12.31 -6.31 14.06
C SER A 552 11.74 -6.84 12.73
N TRP A 553 12.36 -7.86 12.15
CA TRP A 553 11.86 -8.55 10.96
C TRP A 553 10.82 -9.61 11.35
N SER A 554 11.13 -10.49 12.31
CA SER A 554 10.17 -11.52 12.74
C SER A 554 8.90 -10.96 13.40
N ALA A 555 8.95 -9.74 13.95
CA ALA A 555 7.76 -9.00 14.43
C ALA A 555 6.70 -8.74 13.34
N ALA A 556 7.00 -8.98 12.06
CA ALA A 556 6.02 -8.90 10.98
C ALA A 556 4.85 -9.86 11.17
N LEU A 557 5.06 -11.06 11.74
CA LEU A 557 3.98 -12.02 11.93
C LEU A 557 2.83 -11.45 12.79
N PRO A 558 3.08 -11.01 14.04
CA PRO A 558 2.05 -10.35 14.83
C PRO A 558 1.64 -8.98 14.27
N SER A 559 2.54 -8.21 13.66
CA SER A 559 2.21 -6.87 13.12
C SER A 559 1.23 -6.93 11.94
N VAL A 560 1.44 -7.85 10.99
CA VAL A 560 0.55 -8.04 9.85
C VAL A 560 -0.79 -8.62 10.30
N ALA A 561 -0.79 -9.60 11.20
CA ALA A 561 -2.03 -10.12 11.78
C ALA A 561 -2.80 -9.02 12.54
N HIS A 562 -2.09 -8.14 13.26
CA HIS A 562 -2.65 -6.99 13.96
C HIS A 562 -3.26 -5.99 12.98
N ALA A 563 -2.57 -5.62 11.90
CA ALA A 563 -3.11 -4.73 10.86
C ALA A 563 -4.40 -5.29 10.22
N VAL A 564 -4.44 -6.60 9.97
CA VAL A 564 -5.65 -7.28 9.45
C VAL A 564 -6.81 -7.23 10.48
N CYS A 565 -6.51 -7.48 11.76
CA CYS A 565 -7.50 -7.39 12.83
C CYS A 565 -8.00 -5.96 13.02
N ASP A 566 -7.10 -4.98 13.12
CA ASP A 566 -7.42 -3.60 13.46
C ASP A 566 -8.26 -2.93 12.35
N VAL A 567 -7.83 -3.06 11.09
CA VAL A 567 -8.47 -2.39 9.95
C VAL A 567 -9.74 -3.09 9.50
N TYR A 568 -9.79 -4.42 9.53
CA TYR A 568 -10.92 -5.19 8.97
C TYR A 568 -11.80 -5.81 10.06
N GLY A 569 -11.34 -5.91 11.30
CA GLY A 569 -12.00 -6.68 12.35
C GLY A 569 -11.95 -8.18 12.10
N ASP A 570 -10.91 -8.66 11.39
CA ASP A 570 -10.67 -10.10 11.14
C ASP A 570 -9.69 -10.67 12.17
N THR A 571 -10.20 -11.55 13.01
CA THR A 571 -9.42 -12.25 14.05
C THR A 571 -8.96 -13.63 13.61
N GLU A 572 -9.40 -14.16 12.47
CA GLU A 572 -9.08 -15.54 12.08
C GLU A 572 -7.62 -15.67 11.63
N THR A 573 -7.10 -14.67 10.93
CA THR A 573 -5.67 -14.61 10.58
C THR A 573 -4.79 -14.80 11.82
N TYR A 574 -5.19 -14.22 12.96
CA TYR A 574 -4.53 -14.50 14.25
C TYR A 574 -4.79 -15.91 14.76
N ARG A 575 -6.03 -16.42 14.74
CA ARG A 575 -6.33 -17.78 15.23
C ARG A 575 -5.47 -18.85 14.56
N GLU A 576 -5.16 -18.68 13.29
CA GLU A 576 -4.26 -19.58 12.54
C GLU A 576 -2.79 -19.40 12.90
N ALA A 577 -2.37 -18.15 13.11
CA ALA A 577 -0.99 -17.83 13.47
C ALA A 577 -0.70 -17.95 14.98
N ALA A 578 -1.71 -18.16 15.84
CA ALA A 578 -1.59 -18.00 17.30
C ALA A 578 -0.49 -18.87 17.90
N SER A 579 -0.37 -20.13 17.47
CA SER A 579 0.69 -21.03 17.93
C SER A 579 2.08 -20.60 17.46
N ALA A 580 2.21 -20.09 16.24
CA ALA A 580 3.47 -19.57 15.71
C ALA A 580 3.88 -18.25 16.39
N ILE A 581 2.90 -17.38 16.69
CA ILE A 581 3.14 -16.15 17.48
C ILE A 581 3.62 -16.52 18.88
N ALA A 582 3.00 -17.52 19.54
CA ALA A 582 3.46 -18.00 20.83
C ALA A 582 4.89 -18.54 20.77
N ALA A 583 5.19 -19.39 19.79
CA ALA A 583 6.54 -19.94 19.61
C ALA A 583 7.58 -18.84 19.32
N LEU A 584 7.23 -17.84 18.52
CA LEU A 584 8.10 -16.68 18.26
C LEU A 584 8.37 -15.89 19.55
N VAL A 585 7.34 -15.57 20.33
CA VAL A 585 7.49 -14.85 21.60
C VAL A 585 8.39 -15.63 22.56
N ASP A 586 8.23 -16.95 22.64
CA ASP A 586 9.04 -17.80 23.51
C ASP A 586 10.51 -17.85 23.05
N GLU A 587 10.76 -17.96 21.74
CA GLU A 587 12.10 -17.99 21.15
C GLU A 587 12.84 -16.66 21.35
N VAL A 588 12.19 -15.51 21.05
CA VAL A 588 12.76 -14.19 21.35
C VAL A 588 12.96 -14.00 22.85
N GLY A 589 12.05 -14.54 23.66
CA GLY A 589 12.16 -14.57 25.11
C GLY A 589 13.41 -15.31 25.62
N VAL A 590 13.91 -16.32 24.90
CA VAL A 590 15.16 -17.01 25.23
C VAL A 590 16.35 -16.06 25.13
N GLU A 591 16.43 -15.30 24.04
CA GLU A 591 17.47 -14.30 23.84
C GLU A 591 17.38 -13.17 24.89
N ALA A 592 16.16 -12.69 25.14
CA ALA A 592 15.90 -11.61 26.09
C ALA A 592 16.30 -11.92 27.54
N ARG A 593 16.34 -13.21 27.95
CA ARG A 593 16.79 -13.62 29.31
C ARG A 593 18.25 -13.27 29.61
N ALA A 594 19.09 -13.08 28.60
CA ALA A 594 20.46 -12.58 28.79
C ALA A 594 20.50 -11.07 29.15
N GLY A 595 19.38 -10.38 28.98
CA GLY A 595 19.16 -8.95 29.17
C GLY A 595 18.85 -8.24 27.85
N LEU A 596 17.87 -7.32 27.85
CA LEU A 596 17.46 -6.58 26.64
C LEU A 596 18.61 -5.78 26.00
N GLY A 597 19.55 -5.28 26.80
CA GLY A 597 20.77 -4.62 26.32
C GLY A 597 21.81 -5.54 25.68
N LYS A 598 21.52 -6.82 25.48
CA LYS A 598 22.40 -7.81 24.82
C LYS A 598 21.76 -8.51 23.63
N MET A 599 20.56 -8.08 23.25
CA MET A 599 19.85 -8.68 22.12
C MET A 599 20.61 -8.49 20.80
N ARG A 600 20.60 -9.54 19.98
CA ARG A 600 21.15 -9.59 18.64
C ARG A 600 20.28 -8.70 17.73
N THR A 601 20.97 -7.90 16.93
CA THR A 601 20.31 -6.94 16.03
C THR A 601 21.09 -6.86 14.70
N PRO A 602 20.84 -7.79 13.76
CA PRO A 602 21.51 -7.81 12.47
C PRO A 602 21.34 -6.53 11.63
N TYR A 603 20.16 -5.93 11.62
CA TYR A 603 19.87 -4.77 10.75
C TYR A 603 19.73 -3.47 11.55
N GLY A 604 19.00 -3.55 12.66
CA GLY A 604 18.69 -2.41 13.51
C GLY A 604 17.78 -1.39 12.83
N ASP A 605 17.91 -0.13 13.22
CA ASP A 605 17.21 0.96 12.55
C ASP A 605 17.83 1.18 11.16
N TRP A 606 17.27 0.56 10.13
CA TRP A 606 17.86 0.46 8.80
C TRP A 606 17.73 1.76 8.01
N CYS A 607 18.76 2.10 7.23
CA CYS A 607 18.81 3.28 6.35
C CYS A 607 18.56 4.67 6.99
N PRO A 608 19.10 5.00 8.19
CA PRO A 608 19.10 6.38 8.65
C PRO A 608 19.90 7.26 7.69
N PRO A 609 19.50 8.52 7.47
CA PRO A 609 20.20 9.40 6.54
C PRO A 609 21.61 9.74 7.04
N PRO A 610 22.67 9.61 6.22
CA PRO A 610 24.01 10.05 6.61
C PRO A 610 24.10 11.57 6.75
N ALA A 611 25.04 12.06 7.57
CA ALA A 611 25.25 13.50 7.72
C ALA A 611 25.71 14.18 6.41
N ARG A 612 26.34 13.41 5.51
CA ARG A 612 26.75 13.81 4.18
C ARG A 612 26.36 12.70 3.21
N MET A 613 25.72 13.06 2.10
CA MET A 613 25.30 12.10 1.07
C MET A 613 26.48 11.30 0.50
N GLY A 614 26.22 10.07 0.08
CA GLY A 614 27.24 9.17 -0.50
C GLY A 614 28.21 8.61 0.56
N LYS A 615 27.75 8.49 1.81
CA LYS A 615 28.52 7.96 2.95
C LYS A 615 27.84 6.78 3.62
N GLY A 616 26.92 6.09 2.93
CA GLY A 616 26.20 4.94 3.46
C GLY A 616 25.20 5.33 4.53
N GLN A 617 24.97 4.47 5.52
CA GLN A 617 23.94 4.71 6.54
C GLN A 617 24.42 5.68 7.64
N GLY A 618 23.51 6.52 8.11
CA GLY A 618 23.69 7.43 9.24
C GLY A 618 23.81 6.76 10.60
N ARG A 619 23.73 7.58 11.66
CA ARG A 619 23.89 7.11 13.04
C ARG A 619 22.67 6.29 13.49
N LYS A 620 22.92 5.06 13.97
CA LYS A 620 21.91 4.18 14.58
C LYS A 620 21.87 4.33 16.11
N PRO A 621 20.76 3.96 16.78
CA PRO A 621 20.78 3.73 18.22
C PRO A 621 21.72 2.58 18.61
N SER A 622 21.95 2.39 19.90
CA SER A 622 22.64 1.19 20.42
C SER A 622 21.99 -0.07 19.81
N PRO A 623 22.79 -1.04 19.32
CA PRO A 623 22.25 -2.15 18.53
C PRO A 623 21.03 -2.84 19.15
N PRO A 624 21.02 -3.23 20.45
CA PRO A 624 19.90 -4.00 21.02
C PRO A 624 18.58 -3.24 21.11
N LEU A 625 18.59 -1.90 20.98
CA LEU A 625 17.43 -1.06 21.27
C LEU A 625 16.25 -1.37 20.36
N THR A 626 16.47 -1.54 19.05
CA THR A 626 15.37 -1.83 18.11
C THR A 626 14.82 -3.24 18.30
N SER A 627 15.68 -4.25 18.52
CA SER A 627 15.22 -5.61 18.81
C SER A 627 14.42 -5.69 20.12
N ALA A 628 14.86 -5.00 21.17
CA ALA A 628 14.14 -4.93 22.44
C ALA A 628 12.79 -4.19 22.31
N PHE A 629 12.75 -3.11 21.53
CA PHE A 629 11.51 -2.42 21.18
C PHE A 629 10.55 -3.36 20.43
N SER A 630 11.04 -4.02 19.38
CA SER A 630 10.24 -4.93 18.56
C SER A 630 9.71 -6.13 19.36
N TYR A 631 10.47 -6.61 20.36
CA TYR A 631 10.00 -7.63 21.30
C TYR A 631 8.84 -7.13 22.17
N ALA A 632 8.94 -5.93 22.72
CA ALA A 632 7.86 -5.33 23.50
C ALA A 632 6.59 -5.12 22.63
N LEU A 633 6.77 -4.58 21.42
CA LEU A 633 5.68 -4.33 20.47
C LEU A 633 4.96 -5.62 20.07
N MET A 634 5.71 -6.67 19.69
CA MET A 634 5.09 -7.94 19.29
C MET A 634 4.26 -8.56 20.42
N VAL A 635 4.70 -8.45 21.68
CA VAL A 635 3.98 -8.97 22.83
C VAL A 635 2.73 -8.13 23.12
N GLN A 636 2.80 -6.81 22.97
CA GLN A 636 1.63 -5.93 23.08
C GLN A 636 0.58 -6.26 22.01
N GLN A 637 1.00 -6.40 20.75
CA GLN A 637 0.12 -6.79 19.64
C GLN A 637 -0.47 -8.19 19.85
N ALA A 638 0.32 -9.16 20.31
CA ALA A 638 -0.16 -10.49 20.66
C ALA A 638 -1.25 -10.45 21.76
N ALA A 639 -1.08 -9.57 22.76
CA ALA A 639 -2.09 -9.36 23.80
C ALA A 639 -3.41 -8.81 23.24
N GLU A 640 -3.33 -7.82 22.33
CA GLU A 640 -4.51 -7.24 21.68
C GLU A 640 -5.22 -8.25 20.77
N LEU A 641 -4.47 -8.95 19.93
CA LEU A 641 -4.97 -10.01 19.06
C LEU A 641 -5.67 -11.12 19.85
N ALA A 642 -5.05 -11.62 20.94
CA ALA A 642 -5.63 -12.64 21.80
C ALA A 642 -6.97 -12.19 22.40
N ARG A 643 -7.05 -10.95 22.90
CA ARG A 643 -8.30 -10.39 23.44
C ARG A 643 -9.37 -10.24 22.37
N ALA A 644 -9.02 -9.67 21.20
CA ALA A 644 -9.94 -9.49 20.09
C ALA A 644 -10.51 -10.83 19.61
N ALA A 645 -9.70 -11.90 19.65
CA ALA A 645 -10.12 -13.24 19.29
C ALA A 645 -10.96 -13.96 20.36
N GLY A 646 -11.14 -13.37 21.55
CA GLY A 646 -11.90 -13.93 22.67
C GLY A 646 -11.07 -14.77 23.66
N ASN A 647 -9.74 -14.78 23.54
CA ASN A 647 -8.84 -15.51 24.43
C ASN A 647 -8.31 -14.61 25.55
N ALA A 648 -9.16 -14.34 26.55
CA ALA A 648 -8.88 -13.38 27.62
C ALA A 648 -7.69 -13.78 28.51
N SER A 649 -7.51 -15.07 28.81
CA SER A 649 -6.40 -15.55 29.65
C SER A 649 -5.04 -15.33 28.98
N GLU A 650 -4.94 -15.67 27.69
CA GLU A 650 -3.72 -15.48 26.91
C GLU A 650 -3.42 -13.99 26.71
N GLY A 651 -4.46 -13.19 26.44
CA GLY A 651 -4.34 -11.74 26.37
C GLY A 651 -3.87 -11.10 27.69
N ALA A 652 -4.29 -11.63 28.84
CA ALA A 652 -3.81 -11.17 30.15
C ALA A 652 -2.34 -11.57 30.39
N ARG A 653 -1.95 -12.79 30.01
CA ARG A 653 -0.56 -13.29 30.08
C ARG A 653 0.39 -12.39 29.29
N TYR A 654 0.11 -12.18 28.00
CA TYR A 654 0.93 -11.32 27.15
C TYR A 654 0.95 -9.88 27.63
N ALA A 655 -0.16 -9.33 28.12
CA ALA A 655 -0.15 -7.97 28.67
C ALA A 655 0.70 -7.84 29.93
N SER A 656 0.78 -8.89 30.77
CA SER A 656 1.69 -8.90 31.91
C SER A 656 3.15 -8.94 31.47
N LEU A 657 3.47 -9.84 30.54
CA LEU A 657 4.80 -9.94 29.96
C LEU A 657 5.22 -8.63 29.27
N GLY A 658 4.32 -8.00 28.52
CA GLY A 658 4.58 -6.72 27.86
C GLY A 658 4.93 -5.60 28.84
N ARG A 659 4.23 -5.51 29.99
CA ARG A 659 4.58 -4.55 31.05
C ARG A 659 5.98 -4.81 31.63
N GLU A 660 6.32 -6.08 31.83
CA GLU A 660 7.65 -6.47 32.31
C GLU A 660 8.74 -6.08 31.30
N ILE A 661 8.55 -6.39 30.02
CA ILE A 661 9.51 -6.05 28.97
C ILE A 661 9.67 -4.53 28.85
N VAL A 662 8.58 -3.75 28.90
CA VAL A 662 8.65 -2.28 28.86
C VAL A 662 9.41 -1.72 30.08
N SER A 663 9.20 -2.27 31.27
CA SER A 663 9.97 -1.89 32.47
C SER A 663 11.47 -2.20 32.32
N ASN A 664 11.78 -3.39 31.79
CA ASN A 664 13.15 -3.81 31.51
C ASN A 664 13.80 -2.96 30.40
N PHE A 665 13.02 -2.52 29.41
CA PHE A 665 13.47 -1.64 28.33
C PHE A 665 13.87 -0.28 28.91
N HIS A 666 13.04 0.31 29.77
CA HIS A 666 13.38 1.56 30.44
C HIS A 666 14.63 1.42 31.32
N THR A 667 14.75 0.32 32.05
CA THR A 667 15.94 0.04 32.87
C THR A 667 17.22 -0.07 32.02
N ALA A 668 17.11 -0.68 30.83
CA ALA A 668 18.26 -0.89 29.95
C ALA A 668 18.67 0.37 29.16
N PHE A 669 17.70 1.20 28.75
CA PHE A 669 17.94 2.25 27.75
C PHE A 669 17.63 3.67 28.22
N TYR A 670 16.90 3.90 29.31
CA TYR A 670 16.67 5.27 29.80
C TYR A 670 17.88 5.78 30.60
N VAL A 671 18.56 6.82 30.08
CA VAL A 671 19.82 7.34 30.67
C VAL A 671 19.63 8.65 31.44
N GLY A 672 18.38 9.05 31.70
CA GLY A 672 18.03 10.27 32.44
C GLY A 672 17.74 11.49 31.56
N ASN A 673 17.16 12.53 32.17
CA ASN A 673 16.81 13.80 31.52
C ASN A 673 16.00 13.66 30.21
N GLY A 674 15.07 12.70 30.16
CA GLY A 674 14.26 12.44 28.96
C GLY A 674 15.02 11.79 27.81
N THR A 675 16.25 11.32 28.01
CA THR A 675 17.08 10.71 26.95
C THR A 675 17.02 9.19 27.01
N PHE A 676 16.77 8.57 25.87
CA PHE A 676 16.92 7.13 25.67
C PHE A 676 18.22 6.90 24.91
N ASP A 677 19.11 6.09 25.51
CA ASP A 677 20.43 5.73 25.02
C ASP A 677 21.40 6.93 24.85
N THR A 678 22.70 6.65 24.95
CA THR A 678 23.78 7.62 24.78
C THR A 678 24.03 7.99 23.31
N SER A 679 23.39 7.28 22.37
CA SER A 679 23.44 7.60 20.94
C SER A 679 22.75 8.92 20.60
N GLY A 680 21.79 9.40 21.41
CA GLY A 680 21.12 10.68 21.17
C GLY A 680 20.46 10.81 19.79
N THR A 681 20.07 9.69 19.17
CA THR A 681 19.33 9.65 17.90
C THR A 681 17.86 9.96 18.14
N GLN A 682 17.16 10.46 17.11
CA GLN A 682 15.70 10.59 17.22
C GLN A 682 15.05 9.22 17.44
N THR A 683 15.54 8.16 16.80
CA THR A 683 15.02 6.80 16.94
C THR A 683 14.97 6.33 18.38
N ALA A 684 16.04 6.48 19.15
CA ALA A 684 16.05 6.01 20.54
C ALA A 684 14.94 6.69 21.36
N ASN A 685 14.78 8.00 21.21
CA ASN A 685 13.74 8.78 21.88
C ASN A 685 12.32 8.47 21.36
N VAL A 686 12.15 8.26 20.05
CA VAL A 686 10.88 7.89 19.43
C VAL A 686 10.44 6.52 19.94
N LEU A 687 11.29 5.50 19.86
CA LEU A 687 10.94 4.14 20.26
C LEU A 687 10.67 4.04 21.78
N GLY A 688 11.45 4.75 22.59
CA GLY A 688 11.20 4.82 24.04
C GLY A 688 9.88 5.51 24.41
N LEU A 689 9.44 6.49 23.62
CA LEU A 689 8.11 7.11 23.79
C LEU A 689 6.98 6.22 23.27
N ALA A 690 7.20 5.52 22.15
CA ALA A 690 6.19 4.72 21.47
C ALA A 690 5.69 3.51 22.29
N LEU A 691 6.54 2.93 23.15
CA LEU A 691 6.13 1.84 24.06
C LEU A 691 5.20 2.30 25.20
N GLY A 692 5.15 3.61 25.46
CA GLY A 692 4.50 4.18 26.63
C GLY A 692 5.28 3.92 27.94
N GLY A 693 4.87 4.58 29.02
CA GLY A 693 5.44 4.36 30.36
C GLY A 693 6.84 4.93 30.59
N ALA A 694 7.34 5.81 29.72
CA ALA A 694 8.64 6.45 29.90
C ALA A 694 8.73 7.14 31.28
N PRO A 695 9.87 7.05 32.00
CA PRO A 695 9.99 7.58 33.38
C PRO A 695 9.61 9.06 33.52
N ASP A 696 9.93 9.89 32.53
CA ASP A 696 9.40 11.25 32.39
C ASP A 696 9.03 11.51 30.92
N VAL A 697 7.75 11.28 30.60
CA VAL A 697 7.18 11.50 29.27
C VAL A 697 7.33 12.96 28.83
N GLY A 698 7.19 13.92 29.74
CA GLY A 698 7.28 15.35 29.44
C GLY A 698 8.69 15.76 29.02
N LEU A 699 9.72 15.33 29.76
CA LEU A 699 11.12 15.54 29.40
C LEU A 699 11.47 14.80 28.11
N ALA A 700 11.04 13.54 27.95
CA ALA A 700 11.33 12.78 26.74
C ALA A 700 10.71 13.41 25.47
N ARG A 701 9.48 13.94 25.56
CA ARG A 701 8.86 14.71 24.48
C ARG A 701 9.63 15.99 24.18
N ARG A 702 10.00 16.77 25.20
CA ARG A 702 10.83 17.98 25.03
C ARG A 702 12.18 17.65 24.40
N ARG A 703 12.78 16.51 24.78
CA ARG A 703 14.04 16.02 24.21
C ARG A 703 13.89 15.68 22.73
N LEU A 704 12.86 14.93 22.34
CA LEU A 704 12.59 14.62 20.93
C LEU A 704 12.40 15.90 20.10
N LEU A 705 11.59 16.84 20.58
CA LEU A 705 11.40 18.13 19.90
C LEU A 705 12.70 18.94 19.82
N SER A 706 13.56 18.88 20.84
CA SER A 706 14.90 19.49 20.82
C SER A 706 15.81 18.84 19.77
N LEU A 707 15.80 17.51 19.64
CA LEU A 707 16.58 16.78 18.62
C LEU A 707 16.12 17.13 17.20
N LEU A 708 14.80 17.21 16.97
CA LEU A 708 14.23 17.65 15.69
C LEU A 708 14.64 19.10 15.38
N ARG A 709 14.54 20.02 16.35
CA ARG A 709 14.96 21.42 16.16
C ARG A 709 16.45 21.56 15.88
N ALA A 710 17.30 20.81 16.58
CA ALA A 710 18.74 20.79 16.34
C ALA A 710 19.09 20.32 14.91
N ARG A 711 18.19 19.53 14.31
CA ARG A 711 18.25 19.08 12.91
C ARG A 711 17.40 19.91 11.97
N ARG A 712 16.95 21.11 12.37
CA ARG A 712 16.10 21.99 11.57
C ARG A 712 14.84 21.29 11.03
N THR A 713 14.21 20.48 11.87
CA THR A 713 13.02 19.66 11.55
C THR A 713 13.23 18.59 10.48
N HIS A 714 14.47 18.17 10.25
CA HIS A 714 14.76 16.95 9.49
C HIS A 714 14.77 15.72 10.40
N TYR A 715 14.33 14.58 9.85
CA TYR A 715 14.46 13.31 10.54
C TYR A 715 15.91 12.79 10.45
N ASP A 716 16.37 12.09 11.49
CA ASP A 716 17.62 11.29 11.43
C ASP A 716 17.42 9.82 11.77
N THR A 717 16.15 9.38 11.75
CA THR A 717 15.73 7.99 11.95
C THR A 717 15.98 7.14 10.71
N GLY A 718 16.25 5.85 10.91
CA GLY A 718 16.01 4.80 9.94
C GLY A 718 14.53 4.38 9.90
N ILE A 719 14.22 3.31 9.18
CA ILE A 719 12.84 2.88 8.90
C ILE A 719 12.04 2.47 10.14
N VAL A 720 12.70 1.91 11.17
CA VAL A 720 12.02 1.48 12.39
C VAL A 720 11.63 2.70 13.21
N GLY A 721 12.56 3.62 13.45
CA GLY A 721 12.27 4.89 14.13
C GLY A 721 11.24 5.73 13.37
N PHE A 722 11.34 5.77 12.04
CA PHE A 722 10.47 6.58 11.20
C PHE A 722 9.00 6.14 11.25
N LYS A 723 8.73 4.82 11.32
CA LYS A 723 7.37 4.27 11.49
C LYS A 723 6.63 4.90 12.67
N PHE A 724 7.31 5.09 13.79
CA PHE A 724 6.69 5.57 15.03
C PHE A 724 6.85 7.07 15.27
N LEU A 725 7.68 7.77 14.48
CA LEU A 725 7.96 9.20 14.67
C LEU A 725 6.66 10.03 14.66
N PHE A 726 5.80 9.80 13.67
CA PHE A 726 4.58 10.58 13.52
C PHE A 726 3.51 10.20 14.54
N ASP A 727 3.42 8.93 14.92
CA ASP A 727 2.53 8.48 16.00
C ASP A 727 2.91 9.13 17.34
N VAL A 728 4.22 9.19 17.65
CA VAL A 728 4.72 9.84 18.88
C VAL A 728 4.51 11.35 18.84
N LEU A 729 4.72 12.00 17.69
CA LEU A 729 4.46 13.44 17.55
C LEU A 729 2.97 13.76 17.66
N ASP A 730 2.08 12.89 17.15
CA ASP A 730 0.63 13.00 17.30
C ASP A 730 0.23 12.89 18.78
N GLN A 731 0.72 11.86 19.48
CA GLN A 731 0.49 11.66 20.92
C GLN A 731 1.08 12.80 21.76
N ALA A 732 2.16 13.45 21.29
CA ALA A 732 2.77 14.61 21.90
C ALA A 732 2.13 15.94 21.46
N GLN A 733 1.09 15.92 20.63
CA GLN A 733 0.34 17.11 20.18
C GLN A 733 1.18 18.08 19.37
N ALA A 734 2.28 17.57 18.84
CA ALA A 734 3.23 18.32 18.05
C ALA A 734 2.83 18.29 16.57
N HIS A 735 1.54 18.50 16.27
CA HIS A 735 1.01 18.31 14.91
C HIS A 735 1.70 19.22 13.88
N ASP A 736 1.97 20.50 14.20
CA ASP A 736 2.73 21.31 13.23
C ASP A 736 4.21 20.91 13.16
N ALA A 737 4.79 20.28 14.20
CA ALA A 737 6.15 19.74 14.09
C ALA A 737 6.18 18.52 13.16
N ALA A 738 5.17 17.64 13.26
CA ALA A 738 5.00 16.52 12.34
C ALA A 738 4.78 17.01 10.90
N LEU A 739 3.89 17.98 10.68
CA LEU A 739 3.71 18.59 9.36
C LEU A 739 4.96 19.32 8.88
N ALA A 740 5.73 19.96 9.75
CA ALA A 740 6.98 20.61 9.37
C ALA A 740 8.01 19.58 8.87
N VAL A 741 8.12 18.43 9.55
CA VAL A 741 8.99 17.32 9.10
C VAL A 741 8.53 16.77 7.76
N LEU A 742 7.23 16.48 7.58
CA LEU A 742 6.68 15.95 6.33
C LEU A 742 6.79 16.96 5.17
N SER A 743 6.64 18.25 5.47
CA SER A 743 6.76 19.31 4.47
C SER A 743 8.23 19.60 4.10
N GLN A 744 9.21 18.90 4.67
CA GLN A 744 10.60 19.06 4.22
C GLN A 744 10.79 18.54 2.79
N THR A 745 11.61 19.25 2.02
CA THR A 745 11.94 18.91 0.63
C THR A 745 13.45 18.99 0.33
N ASP A 746 14.27 19.25 1.34
CA ASP A 746 15.74 19.17 1.32
C ASP A 746 16.16 17.84 1.89
N TYR A 747 17.37 17.46 1.54
CA TYR A 747 18.03 16.37 2.20
C TYR A 747 18.29 16.65 3.71
N PRO A 748 17.97 15.71 4.62
CA PRO A 748 17.19 14.48 4.38
C PRO A 748 15.68 14.70 4.60
N SER A 749 14.87 14.36 3.61
CA SER A 749 13.40 14.34 3.73
C SER A 749 12.80 13.44 2.66
N ILE A 750 11.56 12.99 2.84
CA ILE A 750 10.83 12.31 1.77
C ILE A 750 10.55 13.28 0.61
N GLY A 751 10.29 14.57 0.90
CA GLY A 751 10.07 15.55 -0.16
C GLY A 751 11.30 15.81 -1.04
N TYR A 752 12.51 15.51 -0.56
CA TYR A 752 13.73 15.54 -1.36
C TYR A 752 13.64 14.62 -2.59
N TYR A 753 12.88 13.52 -2.50
CA TYR A 753 12.74 12.54 -3.58
C TYR A 753 12.22 13.20 -4.85
N PHE A 754 11.24 14.11 -4.75
CA PHE A 754 10.69 14.81 -5.92
C PHE A 754 11.23 16.23 -6.13
N ALA A 755 11.98 16.78 -5.17
CA ALA A 755 12.46 18.16 -5.22
C ALA A 755 13.91 18.32 -5.71
N ASN A 756 14.71 17.26 -5.66
CA ASN A 756 16.08 17.29 -6.19
C ASN A 756 16.10 17.48 -7.72
N SER A 757 17.21 18.01 -8.25
CA SER A 757 17.32 18.36 -9.67
C SER A 757 17.98 17.28 -10.55
N LEU A 758 18.49 16.18 -9.97
CA LEU A 758 19.19 15.15 -10.74
C LEU A 758 18.24 14.06 -11.23
N GLU A 759 17.41 13.55 -10.32
CA GLU A 759 16.49 12.45 -10.55
C GLU A 759 15.18 12.67 -9.76
N PRO A 760 14.38 13.69 -10.07
CA PRO A 760 13.13 13.93 -9.35
C PRO A 760 12.16 12.74 -9.52
N ALA A 761 11.77 12.15 -8.40
CA ALA A 761 10.79 11.08 -8.32
C ALA A 761 9.42 11.56 -8.78
N THR A 762 8.83 10.84 -9.73
CA THR A 762 7.46 11.07 -10.22
C THR A 762 6.46 10.10 -9.58
N ALA A 763 6.94 8.95 -9.10
CA ALA A 763 6.20 7.94 -8.37
C ALA A 763 7.17 7.16 -7.47
N ASN A 764 6.62 6.45 -6.49
CA ASN A 764 7.31 5.53 -5.58
C ASN A 764 8.30 6.19 -4.62
N LEU A 765 8.64 5.45 -3.57
CA LEU A 765 9.57 5.85 -2.52
C LEU A 765 10.93 5.19 -2.76
N TRP A 766 12.00 5.87 -2.40
CA TRP A 766 13.35 5.32 -2.53
C TRP A 766 13.74 4.50 -1.31
N GLU A 767 14.75 3.66 -1.49
CA GLU A 767 15.35 2.89 -0.41
C GLU A 767 16.21 3.77 0.50
N LEU A 768 17.09 4.57 -0.13
CA LEU A 768 18.03 5.45 0.56
C LEU A 768 17.55 6.91 0.52
N PRO A 769 17.61 7.64 1.64
CA PRO A 769 17.34 9.08 1.68
C PRO A 769 18.23 9.92 0.74
N ASP A 770 19.43 9.43 0.44
CA ASP A 770 20.45 10.06 -0.41
C ASP A 770 20.72 9.32 -1.72
N ALA A 771 19.73 8.58 -2.24
CA ALA A 771 19.85 7.78 -3.47
C ALA A 771 20.60 8.44 -4.65
N PRO A 772 20.44 9.76 -4.95
CA PRO A 772 21.15 10.42 -6.05
C PRO A 772 22.68 10.49 -5.89
N ALA A 773 23.23 10.17 -4.71
CA ALA A 773 24.66 10.15 -4.42
C ALA A 773 25.23 8.73 -4.28
N GLU A 774 24.42 7.71 -4.55
CA GLU A 774 24.73 6.29 -4.36
C GLU A 774 24.70 5.54 -5.72
N GLY A 775 25.50 4.47 -5.87
CA GLY A 775 25.74 3.80 -7.15
C GLY A 775 25.16 2.37 -7.25
N THR A 776 25.98 1.41 -7.70
CA THR A 776 25.60 0.02 -8.06
C THR A 776 25.16 -0.90 -6.90
N GLY A 777 24.95 -0.35 -5.72
CA GLY A 777 24.74 -1.12 -4.48
C GLY A 777 23.26 -1.28 -4.13
N MET A 778 23.00 -1.18 -2.84
CA MET A 778 21.65 -1.13 -2.27
C MET A 778 21.08 0.28 -2.48
N ASN A 779 20.53 0.53 -3.67
CA ASN A 779 20.05 1.87 -4.03
C ASN A 779 18.79 1.84 -4.92
N SER A 780 17.74 1.20 -4.43
CA SER A 780 16.45 1.11 -5.14
C SER A 780 15.70 2.45 -5.13
N ARG A 781 15.03 2.82 -6.24
CA ARG A 781 14.07 3.93 -6.25
C ARG A 781 12.64 3.48 -5.90
N ASN A 782 12.47 2.23 -5.43
CA ASN A 782 11.20 1.61 -5.06
C ASN A 782 11.33 0.84 -3.75
N HIS A 783 10.78 1.40 -2.69
CA HIS A 783 10.72 0.70 -1.41
C HIS A 783 9.55 1.22 -0.59
N HIS A 784 8.64 0.33 -0.19
CA HIS A 784 7.48 0.73 0.59
C HIS A 784 7.78 0.89 2.10
N MET A 785 8.98 0.58 2.58
CA MET A 785 9.35 0.61 4.01
C MET A 785 9.23 2.01 4.66
N TRP A 786 9.35 3.08 3.86
CA TRP A 786 9.13 4.46 4.32
C TRP A 786 7.66 4.91 4.24
N SER A 787 6.74 4.08 3.74
CA SER A 787 5.35 4.49 3.45
C SER A 787 4.46 4.68 4.69
N SER A 788 4.96 4.35 5.87
CA SER A 788 4.22 4.40 7.14
C SER A 788 3.63 5.77 7.48
N TYR A 789 4.24 6.87 7.04
CA TYR A 789 3.67 8.22 7.21
C TYR A 789 2.29 8.37 6.54
N SER A 790 1.97 7.54 5.54
CA SER A 790 0.66 7.56 4.88
C SER A 790 -0.47 7.28 5.87
N ALA A 791 -0.25 6.42 6.88
CA ALA A 791 -1.23 6.20 7.94
C ALA A 791 -1.47 7.48 8.75
N TYR A 792 -0.43 8.25 9.06
CA TYR A 792 -0.56 9.55 9.73
C TYR A 792 -1.31 10.58 8.86
N LEU A 793 -1.05 10.61 7.55
CA LEU A 793 -1.77 11.50 6.63
C LEU A 793 -3.28 11.20 6.62
N VAL A 794 -3.66 9.93 6.59
CA VAL A 794 -5.07 9.51 6.62
C VAL A 794 -5.70 9.76 7.98
N LYS A 795 -5.04 9.28 9.04
CA LYS A 795 -5.55 9.31 10.41
C LYS A 795 -5.54 10.74 10.94
N SER A 796 -4.37 11.35 11.13
CA SER A 796 -4.22 12.61 11.85
C SER A 796 -4.33 13.88 11.00
N VAL A 797 -4.00 13.82 9.70
CA VAL A 797 -4.09 15.01 8.83
C VAL A 797 -5.48 15.13 8.22
N ALA A 798 -6.00 14.07 7.60
CA ALA A 798 -7.38 14.09 7.10
C ALA A 798 -8.40 13.94 8.25
N GLY A 799 -8.09 13.16 9.28
CA GLY A 799 -8.84 13.11 10.52
C GLY A 799 -9.70 11.86 10.73
N LEU A 800 -9.55 10.81 9.92
CA LEU A 800 -10.40 9.62 10.02
C LEU A 800 -9.66 8.52 10.79
N HIS A 801 -10.06 8.32 12.04
CA HIS A 801 -9.49 7.33 12.94
C HIS A 801 -10.51 6.25 13.33
N GLN A 802 -9.98 5.15 13.85
CA GLN A 802 -10.70 4.21 14.69
C GLN A 802 -10.55 4.61 16.16
N GLN A 803 -11.63 4.50 16.93
CA GLN A 803 -11.57 4.69 18.37
C GLN A 803 -10.73 3.59 19.02
N ALA A 804 -9.83 3.97 19.94
CA ALA A 804 -8.95 3.03 20.64
C ALA A 804 -9.72 1.89 21.31
N GLY A 805 -9.20 0.67 21.21
CA GLY A 805 -9.82 -0.54 21.77
C GLY A 805 -10.99 -1.10 20.94
N THR A 806 -11.25 -0.55 19.75
CA THR A 806 -12.21 -1.11 18.79
C THR A 806 -11.49 -1.57 17.52
N HIS A 807 -12.17 -2.38 16.69
CA HIS A 807 -11.60 -2.96 15.47
C HIS A 807 -12.58 -2.90 14.29
N GLY A 808 -12.07 -2.93 13.06
CA GLY A 808 -12.88 -2.96 11.84
C GLY A 808 -13.71 -1.70 11.61
N PHE A 809 -13.26 -0.55 12.14
CA PHE A 809 -13.93 0.75 12.14
C PHE A 809 -15.37 0.71 12.68
N GLN A 810 -15.65 -0.20 13.63
CA GLN A 810 -16.95 -0.25 14.32
C GLN A 810 -17.27 1.05 15.05
N ARG A 811 -16.25 1.70 15.61
CA ARG A 811 -16.36 3.05 16.16
C ARG A 811 -15.30 3.95 15.54
N LEU A 812 -15.75 4.97 14.85
CA LEU A 812 -14.91 6.00 14.24
C LEU A 812 -14.60 7.09 15.27
N GLU A 813 -13.40 7.64 15.20
CA GLU A 813 -13.08 8.94 15.78
C GLU A 813 -12.76 9.87 14.61
N LEU A 814 -13.62 10.87 14.38
CA LEU A 814 -13.46 11.85 13.32
C LEU A 814 -12.89 13.13 13.92
N ARG A 815 -11.69 13.52 13.51
CA ARG A 815 -10.92 14.60 14.13
C ARG A 815 -10.25 15.45 13.05
N PRO A 816 -10.90 16.52 12.55
CA PRO A 816 -10.23 17.52 11.74
C PRO A 816 -8.89 17.95 12.35
N SER A 817 -7.84 18.09 11.52
CA SER A 817 -6.49 18.30 12.03
C SER A 817 -6.41 19.50 12.99
N GLY A 818 -5.65 19.31 14.07
CA GLY A 818 -5.31 20.37 15.02
C GLY A 818 -4.25 21.35 14.49
N ALA A 819 -3.52 20.99 13.43
CA ALA A 819 -2.38 21.77 12.95
C ALA A 819 -2.79 23.12 12.31
N TYR A 820 -2.23 24.21 12.83
CA TYR A 820 -2.43 25.57 12.32
C TYR A 820 -1.94 25.72 10.89
N ALA A 821 -0.95 24.92 10.49
CA ALA A 821 -0.37 24.95 9.15
C ALA A 821 -1.23 24.37 8.02
N LEU A 822 -2.46 23.90 8.32
CA LEU A 822 -3.36 23.29 7.33
C LEU A 822 -4.77 23.87 7.41
N SER A 823 -5.34 24.19 6.26
CA SER A 823 -6.69 24.76 6.13
C SER A 823 -7.75 23.81 5.59
N GLY A 824 -7.39 22.63 5.13
CA GLY A 824 -8.38 21.64 4.76
C GLY A 824 -7.80 20.31 4.33
N ALA A 825 -8.62 19.28 4.48
CA ALA A 825 -8.36 17.95 3.96
C ALA A 825 -9.70 17.22 3.75
N SER A 826 -9.66 16.17 2.92
CA SER A 826 -10.77 15.25 2.74
C SER A 826 -10.25 13.84 2.62
N VAL A 827 -10.97 12.89 3.21
CA VAL A 827 -10.71 11.46 3.08
C VAL A 827 -12.00 10.68 2.94
N THR A 828 -11.97 9.68 2.08
CA THR A 828 -12.98 8.64 1.96
C THR A 828 -12.29 7.29 2.09
N VAL A 829 -12.84 6.40 2.93
CA VAL A 829 -12.34 5.04 3.16
C VAL A 829 -13.47 4.04 2.94
N ASP A 830 -13.28 3.12 2.00
CA ASP A 830 -14.23 2.01 1.75
C ASP A 830 -14.03 0.91 2.79
N LEU A 831 -14.88 0.87 3.81
CA LEU A 831 -14.87 -0.18 4.84
C LEU A 831 -15.63 -1.43 4.35
N PRO A 832 -15.40 -2.60 4.96
CA PRO A 832 -16.11 -3.84 4.59
C PRO A 832 -17.63 -3.71 4.60
N HIS A 833 -18.16 -2.84 5.46
CA HIS A 833 -19.60 -2.62 5.68
C HIS A 833 -20.14 -1.30 5.11
N GLY A 834 -19.32 -0.51 4.42
CA GLY A 834 -19.76 0.75 3.81
C GLY A 834 -18.66 1.81 3.77
N THR A 835 -18.97 2.96 3.18
CA THR A 835 -17.98 4.02 2.99
C THR A 835 -18.02 5.01 4.15
N ALA A 836 -16.87 5.24 4.80
CA ALA A 836 -16.69 6.31 5.77
C ALA A 836 -16.04 7.52 5.09
N ARG A 837 -16.45 8.74 5.43
CA ARG A 837 -15.88 9.96 4.86
C ARG A 837 -15.78 11.07 5.87
N LEU A 838 -14.75 11.89 5.72
CA LEU A 838 -14.54 13.13 6.46
C LEU A 838 -13.95 14.16 5.51
N SER A 839 -14.56 15.34 5.43
CA SER A 839 -13.97 16.51 4.79
C SER A 839 -14.07 17.68 5.75
N TRP A 840 -13.04 18.50 5.81
CA TRP A 840 -13.07 19.71 6.60
C TRP A 840 -12.30 20.85 5.93
N VAL A 841 -12.80 22.07 6.11
CA VAL A 841 -12.17 23.29 5.61
C VAL A 841 -12.28 24.38 6.67
N ARG A 842 -11.18 25.09 6.90
CA ARG A 842 -11.08 26.22 7.84
C ARG A 842 -11.05 27.54 7.09
N SER A 843 -11.70 28.54 7.67
CA SER A 843 -11.59 29.93 7.23
C SER A 843 -10.84 30.74 8.28
N GLY A 844 -9.98 31.66 7.83
CA GLY A 844 -9.17 32.52 8.71
C GLY A 844 -7.80 31.94 9.10
N GLY A 845 -7.21 32.52 10.15
CA GLY A 845 -5.92 32.09 10.70
C GLY A 845 -4.71 32.35 9.79
N ARG A 846 -3.72 31.47 9.84
CA ARG A 846 -2.53 31.51 8.98
C ARG A 846 -2.59 30.41 7.93
N GLN A 847 -2.16 30.72 6.72
CA GLN A 847 -2.04 29.78 5.62
C GLN A 847 -0.58 29.59 5.29
N HIS A 848 -0.18 28.34 5.14
CA HIS A 848 1.20 27.96 4.87
C HIS A 848 1.25 27.11 3.62
N ASP A 849 2.25 27.37 2.78
CA ASP A 849 2.56 26.47 1.69
C ASP A 849 4.08 26.46 1.46
N LYS A 850 4.56 25.33 0.96
CA LYS A 850 5.94 25.13 0.58
C LYS A 850 6.01 24.27 -0.66
N VAL A 851 6.60 24.83 -1.70
CA VAL A 851 6.70 24.24 -3.03
C VAL A 851 8.11 24.41 -3.58
N SER A 852 8.51 23.50 -4.46
CA SER A 852 9.83 23.52 -5.11
C SER A 852 9.89 24.54 -6.25
N GLU A 853 11.11 24.90 -6.70
CA GLU A 853 11.27 25.72 -7.90
C GLU A 853 10.54 25.10 -9.11
N GLY A 854 9.79 25.92 -9.84
CA GLY A 854 8.94 25.51 -10.98
C GLY A 854 7.48 25.23 -10.62
N GLU A 855 7.14 25.21 -9.33
CA GLU A 855 5.78 24.90 -8.87
C GLU A 855 4.96 26.14 -8.56
N THR A 856 3.73 25.97 -8.07
CA THR A 856 2.84 27.06 -7.68
C THR A 856 2.23 26.77 -6.31
N ALA A 857 2.50 27.67 -5.37
CA ALA A 857 1.87 27.64 -4.06
C ALA A 857 0.44 28.17 -4.14
N ARG A 858 -0.48 27.57 -3.39
CA ARG A 858 -1.91 27.92 -3.38
C ARG A 858 -2.34 28.29 -1.97
N LEU A 859 -2.75 29.54 -1.78
CA LEU A 859 -3.18 30.07 -0.48
C LEU A 859 -4.65 30.49 -0.56
N SER A 860 -5.41 30.20 0.49
CA SER A 860 -6.84 30.54 0.58
C SER A 860 -7.24 30.83 2.01
N CYS A 861 -7.96 31.92 2.25
CA CYS A 861 -8.55 32.25 3.55
C CYS A 861 -9.83 31.49 3.88
N GLY A 862 -10.17 30.50 3.05
CA GLY A 862 -11.30 29.62 3.24
C GLY A 862 -12.61 30.14 2.62
N PRO A 863 -13.65 29.29 2.61
CA PRO A 863 -14.89 29.52 1.87
C PRO A 863 -15.80 30.57 2.53
N SER A 864 -15.57 30.98 3.78
CA SER A 864 -16.39 31.98 4.47
C SER A 864 -16.07 33.44 4.06
N GLY A 865 -15.34 33.62 2.96
CA GLY A 865 -14.87 34.92 2.51
C GLY A 865 -13.68 35.42 3.32
N GLY A 866 -13.44 36.73 3.28
CA GLY A 866 -12.26 37.37 3.88
C GLY A 866 -11.10 37.53 2.91
N ARG A 867 -9.98 38.03 3.41
CA ARG A 867 -8.81 38.41 2.60
C ARG A 867 -7.51 38.05 3.29
N ILE A 868 -6.50 37.75 2.49
CA ILE A 868 -5.12 37.70 2.93
C ILE A 868 -4.76 39.12 3.34
N SER A 869 -4.52 39.33 4.63
CA SER A 869 -4.29 40.65 5.22
C SER A 869 -2.81 41.03 5.24
N ALA A 870 -1.92 40.04 5.40
CA ALA A 870 -0.49 40.24 5.46
C ALA A 870 0.28 39.00 5.02
N VAL A 871 1.52 39.22 4.56
CA VAL A 871 2.53 38.17 4.42
C VAL A 871 3.30 38.11 5.73
N SER A 872 3.16 37.01 6.47
CA SER A 872 3.87 36.78 7.73
C SER A 872 5.31 36.32 7.48
N PHE A 873 5.51 35.54 6.42
CA PHE A 873 6.82 35.08 5.98
C PHE A 873 6.78 34.73 4.50
N ALA A 874 7.82 35.07 3.76
CA ALA A 874 8.04 34.53 2.42
C ALA A 874 9.53 34.41 2.15
N SER A 875 9.96 33.29 1.60
CA SER A 875 11.34 33.10 1.15
C SER A 875 11.38 32.21 -0.07
N PHE A 876 11.79 32.78 -1.21
CA PHE A 876 12.25 32.00 -2.35
C PHE A 876 13.76 31.74 -2.17
N GLY A 877 14.10 30.55 -1.68
CA GLY A 877 15.43 30.21 -1.16
C GLY A 877 15.36 29.22 0.01
N THR A 878 16.42 29.16 0.81
CA THR A 878 16.45 28.33 2.03
C THR A 878 16.30 29.24 3.25
N PRO A 879 15.22 29.13 4.05
CA PRO A 879 15.11 29.89 5.29
C PRO A 879 16.13 29.39 6.34
N SER A 880 16.54 30.26 7.26
CA SER A 880 17.18 29.90 8.53
C SER A 880 16.13 29.66 9.61
N ILE A 881 16.49 28.99 10.71
CA ILE A 881 15.63 28.91 11.90
C ILE A 881 16.18 29.89 12.94
N GLY A 882 15.31 30.73 13.50
CA GLY A 882 15.62 31.70 14.55
C GLY A 882 16.02 31.05 15.88
N SER A 883 16.70 31.81 16.74
CA SER A 883 17.24 31.34 18.03
C SER A 883 16.12 30.91 19.01
N PRO A 884 16.35 29.89 19.88
CA PRO A 884 15.38 29.47 20.90
C PRO A 884 14.93 30.56 21.90
N SER A 885 15.69 31.65 22.01
CA SER A 885 15.42 32.78 22.90
C SER A 885 14.22 33.64 22.51
N ASP A 886 13.76 33.53 21.25
CA ASP A 886 12.81 34.47 20.67
C ASP A 886 11.37 33.91 20.62
N LEU A 887 11.12 32.83 21.36
CA LEU A 887 9.81 32.18 21.47
C LEU A 887 8.98 32.83 22.58
N PRO A 888 7.81 33.44 22.28
CA PRO A 888 6.88 33.90 23.31
C PRO A 888 6.38 32.74 24.18
N SER A 889 6.26 32.97 25.49
CA SER A 889 5.80 31.97 26.47
C SER A 889 4.32 31.58 26.34
N ASP A 890 3.57 32.17 25.41
CA ASP A 890 2.10 32.07 25.29
C ASP A 890 1.59 31.11 24.19
N GLY A 891 2.49 30.42 23.50
CA GLY A 891 2.13 29.37 22.52
C GLY A 891 1.56 29.89 21.20
N ARG A 892 1.51 31.21 20.96
CA ARG A 892 1.15 31.79 19.67
C ARG A 892 2.38 31.80 18.76
N ARG A 893 2.51 30.74 17.95
CA ARG A 893 3.72 30.44 17.18
C ARG A 893 4.05 31.52 16.14
N SER A 894 5.25 32.10 16.22
CA SER A 894 6.03 32.45 15.03
C SER A 894 6.62 31.15 14.47
N ASP A 895 6.70 31.00 13.15
CA ASP A 895 7.16 29.74 12.53
C ASP A 895 8.66 29.47 12.74
N GLY A 896 9.33 30.29 13.54
CA GLY A 896 10.75 30.18 13.82
C GLY A 896 11.62 30.29 12.57
N PHE A 897 11.08 30.71 11.41
CA PHE A 897 11.84 30.87 10.18
C PHE A 897 12.26 32.32 9.98
N GLU A 898 13.53 32.49 9.61
CA GLU A 898 14.13 33.74 9.18
C GLU A 898 14.64 33.60 7.75
N THR A 899 14.85 34.71 7.05
CA THR A 899 15.45 34.69 5.72
C THR A 899 16.96 34.48 5.84
N ASP A 900 17.54 33.46 5.18
CA ASP A 900 19.00 33.31 5.07
C ASP A 900 19.52 34.39 4.09
N PRO A 901 20.30 35.39 4.53
CA PRO A 901 20.74 36.48 3.66
C PRO A 901 21.61 36.00 2.48
N ALA A 902 22.24 34.82 2.59
CA ALA A 902 23.05 34.23 1.53
C ALA A 902 22.22 33.39 0.55
N CYS A 903 20.98 33.04 0.89
CA CYS A 903 20.14 32.13 0.12
C CYS A 903 18.65 32.50 0.20
N HIS A 904 18.34 33.73 -0.19
CA HIS A 904 16.98 34.29 -0.22
C HIS A 904 16.84 35.32 -1.35
N ALA A 905 15.77 35.22 -2.15
CA ALA A 905 15.46 36.24 -3.14
C ALA A 905 14.90 37.49 -2.46
N LEU A 906 15.55 38.65 -2.65
CA LEU A 906 15.27 39.89 -1.90
C LEU A 906 13.82 40.38 -1.99
N ARG A 907 13.12 40.08 -3.09
CA ARG A 907 11.72 40.49 -3.33
C ARG A 907 10.68 39.46 -2.89
N SER A 908 11.05 38.40 -2.17
CA SER A 908 10.13 37.31 -1.82
C SER A 908 8.84 37.82 -1.14
N SER A 909 8.96 38.56 -0.04
CA SER A 909 7.79 39.09 0.69
C SER A 909 7.00 40.10 -0.13
N GLN A 910 7.67 40.96 -0.88
CA GLN A 910 7.01 41.96 -1.72
C GLN A 910 6.20 41.31 -2.84
N ALA A 911 6.81 40.38 -3.60
CA ALA A 911 6.16 39.72 -4.73
C ALA A 911 4.94 38.89 -4.28
N VAL A 912 5.04 38.25 -3.11
CA VAL A 912 3.90 37.55 -2.51
C VAL A 912 2.82 38.53 -2.07
N ALA A 913 3.20 39.65 -1.44
CA ALA A 913 2.23 40.66 -1.02
C ALA A 913 1.45 41.23 -2.21
N GLU A 914 2.14 41.57 -3.30
CA GLU A 914 1.54 42.04 -4.56
C GLU A 914 0.58 41.00 -5.18
N ALA A 915 0.90 39.71 -5.07
CA ALA A 915 0.07 38.64 -5.62
C ALA A 915 -1.11 38.23 -4.72
N CYS A 916 -0.99 38.40 -3.41
CA CYS A 916 -1.90 37.78 -2.44
C CYS A 916 -2.69 38.75 -1.57
N VAL A 917 -2.07 39.83 -1.08
CA VAL A 917 -2.72 40.71 -0.09
C VAL A 917 -3.94 41.39 -0.70
N GLY A 918 -5.04 41.39 0.06
CA GLY A 918 -6.35 41.90 -0.37
C GLY A 918 -7.22 40.88 -1.13
N ARG A 919 -6.70 39.69 -1.46
CA ARG A 919 -7.45 38.64 -2.15
C ARG A 919 -7.91 37.56 -1.18
N ASN A 920 -9.02 36.89 -1.46
CA ASN A 920 -9.47 35.73 -0.68
C ASN A 920 -8.56 34.50 -0.90
N SER A 921 -8.07 34.34 -2.11
CA SER A 921 -7.12 33.31 -2.51
C SER A 921 -6.11 33.86 -3.52
N CYS A 922 -4.94 33.21 -3.61
CA CYS A 922 -3.91 33.53 -4.58
C CYS A 922 -3.09 32.31 -4.99
N GLU A 923 -2.46 32.41 -6.16
CA GLU A 923 -1.47 31.47 -6.66
C GLU A 923 -0.12 32.17 -6.78
N VAL A 924 0.95 31.55 -6.28
CA VAL A 924 2.30 32.13 -6.30
C VAL A 924 3.26 31.15 -6.99
N PRO A 925 3.64 31.42 -8.25
CA PRO A 925 4.63 30.62 -8.96
C PRO A 925 6.02 30.71 -8.30
N ALA A 926 6.58 29.57 -7.91
CA ALA A 926 7.91 29.44 -7.35
C ALA A 926 8.99 29.49 -8.44
N THR A 927 9.12 30.63 -9.12
CA THR A 927 10.07 30.79 -10.22
C THR A 927 10.97 32.00 -10.01
N ARG A 928 12.22 31.93 -10.47
CA ARG A 928 13.16 33.08 -10.44
C ARG A 928 12.60 34.31 -11.12
N VAL A 929 11.84 34.10 -12.21
CA VAL A 929 11.17 35.18 -12.96
C VAL A 929 10.15 35.90 -12.08
N PHE A 930 9.31 35.16 -11.36
CA PHE A 930 8.29 35.75 -10.49
C PHE A 930 8.91 36.60 -9.37
N PHE A 931 10.03 36.14 -8.79
CA PHE A 931 10.74 36.85 -7.73
C PHE A 931 11.75 37.90 -8.21
N GLY A 932 11.76 38.22 -9.51
CA GLY A 932 12.53 39.35 -10.06
C GLY A 932 14.04 39.10 -10.19
N GLU A 933 14.46 37.85 -10.22
CA GLU A 933 15.86 37.43 -10.25
C GLU A 933 16.28 37.09 -11.68
N ARG A 934 17.17 37.89 -12.31
CA ARG A 934 17.90 37.46 -13.51
C ARG A 934 18.80 36.30 -13.06
N GLY A 935 18.47 35.08 -13.46
CA GLY A 935 18.98 33.85 -12.84
C GLY A 935 20.50 33.84 -12.64
N SER A 936 20.96 33.98 -11.37
CA SER A 936 22.20 33.38 -10.80
C SER A 936 22.77 34.04 -9.53
N LEU A 937 22.19 35.10 -8.92
CA LEU A 937 22.91 35.87 -7.88
C LEU A 937 22.68 35.48 -6.40
N PHE A 938 21.68 34.65 -6.06
CA PHE A 938 21.40 34.23 -4.67
C PHE A 938 21.54 32.71 -4.48
N CYS A 939 21.92 32.27 -3.27
CA CYS A 939 22.36 30.90 -2.92
C CYS A 939 23.74 30.50 -3.49
N THR A 940 24.67 31.45 -3.67
CA THR A 940 25.99 31.23 -4.30
C THR A 940 27.03 30.54 -3.41
N THR A 941 26.73 30.31 -2.12
CA THR A 941 27.72 29.90 -1.11
C THR A 941 27.65 28.45 -0.64
N ARG A 942 26.64 27.66 -1.03
CA ARG A 942 26.58 26.22 -0.68
C ARG A 942 27.10 25.36 -1.83
N ARG A 943 28.26 24.73 -1.61
CA ARG A 943 29.02 23.93 -2.59
C ARG A 943 28.36 22.60 -3.00
N ASP A 944 27.22 22.23 -2.41
CA ASP A 944 26.57 20.94 -2.66
C ASP A 944 25.21 21.14 -3.34
N PRO A 945 25.14 21.14 -4.69
CA PRO A 945 23.90 21.28 -5.43
C PRO A 945 22.91 20.12 -5.20
N LEU A 946 23.38 18.96 -4.69
CA LEU A 946 22.50 17.87 -4.27
C LEU A 946 21.73 18.22 -2.99
N ALA A 947 22.26 19.11 -2.14
CA ALA A 947 21.74 19.29 -0.78
C ALA A 947 20.66 20.39 -0.63
N SER A 948 20.45 21.27 -1.61
CA SER A 948 19.58 22.44 -1.41
C SER A 948 18.92 22.96 -2.72
N PRO A 949 17.85 22.31 -3.22
CA PRO A 949 17.06 22.87 -4.31
C PRO A 949 16.37 24.18 -3.88
N LEU A 950 16.23 25.14 -4.81
CA LEU A 950 15.48 26.37 -4.58
C LEU A 950 13.99 26.06 -4.34
N ARG A 951 13.36 26.84 -3.47
CA ARG A 951 11.98 26.62 -3.01
C ARG A 951 11.33 27.91 -2.64
N LEU A 952 10.00 27.89 -2.64
CA LEU A 952 9.18 28.95 -2.09
C LEU A 952 8.57 28.49 -0.76
N TRP A 953 8.89 29.19 0.32
CA TRP A 953 8.26 29.06 1.63
C TRP A 953 7.36 30.25 1.86
N LEU A 954 6.09 30.02 2.21
CA LEU A 954 5.13 31.09 2.40
C LEU A 954 4.34 30.89 3.68
N THR A 955 4.09 31.99 4.38
CA THR A 955 3.07 32.08 5.41
C THR A 955 2.35 33.40 5.25
N VAL A 956 1.04 33.34 5.15
CA VAL A 956 0.18 34.53 5.09
C VAL A 956 -0.85 34.51 6.20
N ALA A 957 -1.26 35.68 6.66
CA ALA A 957 -2.32 35.86 7.63
C ALA A 957 -3.63 36.18 6.91
N CYS A 958 -4.71 35.52 7.33
CA CYS A 958 -6.05 35.70 6.81
C CYS A 958 -6.92 36.45 7.80
N GLU A 959 -7.55 37.53 7.34
CA GLU A 959 -8.56 38.27 8.08
C GLU A 959 -9.95 37.83 7.58
N VAL A 960 -10.76 37.31 8.48
CA VAL A 960 -12.15 36.85 8.22
C VAL A 960 -13.09 37.47 9.24
N ALA A 961 -14.40 37.52 8.94
CA ALA A 961 -15.40 38.08 9.84
C ALA A 961 -15.55 37.28 11.14
N ALA A 962 -15.39 35.95 11.05
CA ALA A 962 -15.27 35.03 12.17
C ALA A 962 -14.49 33.80 11.68
N ASP A 963 -13.60 33.27 12.52
CA ASP A 963 -12.95 31.99 12.26
C ASP A 963 -14.02 30.89 12.20
N SER A 964 -13.90 30.00 11.22
CA SER A 964 -14.86 28.91 11.04
C SER A 964 -14.19 27.61 10.62
N LEU A 965 -14.87 26.51 10.92
CA LEU A 965 -14.53 25.14 10.56
C LEU A 965 -15.79 24.47 10.02
N ARG A 966 -15.84 24.25 8.70
CA ARG A 966 -16.85 23.43 8.06
C ARG A 966 -16.39 21.98 8.04
N VAL A 967 -17.28 21.04 8.37
CA VAL A 967 -16.99 19.60 8.40
C VAL A 967 -18.13 18.81 7.79
N GLU A 968 -17.83 18.02 6.77
CA GLU A 968 -18.74 17.01 6.24
C GLU A 968 -18.30 15.62 6.71
N ALA A 969 -19.23 14.84 7.25
CA ALA A 969 -18.96 13.49 7.73
C ALA A 969 -19.98 12.49 7.18
N GLY A 970 -19.52 11.27 6.88
CA GLY A 970 -20.38 10.13 6.57
C GLY A 970 -19.96 8.91 7.37
N VAL A 971 -20.92 8.34 8.10
CA VAL A 971 -20.73 7.20 9.00
C VAL A 971 -21.56 6.03 8.46
N PRO A 972 -20.97 4.91 8.03
CA PRO A 972 -21.72 3.82 7.42
C PRO A 972 -22.59 3.06 8.44
N VAL A 973 -23.62 2.37 7.94
CA VAL A 973 -24.47 1.49 8.75
C VAL A 973 -23.61 0.39 9.40
N GLY A 974 -23.80 0.15 10.69
CA GLY A 974 -22.98 -0.77 11.49
C GLY A 974 -21.83 -0.09 12.25
N SER A 975 -21.54 1.18 11.96
CA SER A 975 -20.61 2.03 12.70
C SER A 975 -21.31 3.14 13.48
N THR A 976 -20.64 3.61 14.52
CA THR A 976 -20.88 4.93 15.13
C THR A 976 -19.63 5.79 14.99
N ALA A 977 -19.74 7.10 15.19
CA ALA A 977 -18.59 7.98 15.21
C ALA A 977 -18.63 8.97 16.37
N ARG A 978 -17.45 9.31 16.88
CA ARG A 978 -17.25 10.47 17.74
C ARG A 978 -16.52 11.55 16.95
N LEU A 979 -17.20 12.65 16.66
CA LEU A 979 -16.64 13.81 15.97
C LEU A 979 -16.06 14.79 16.99
N LEU A 980 -14.78 15.14 16.83
CA LEU A 980 -14.02 16.00 17.75
C LEU A 980 -13.59 17.27 17.00
N LEU A 981 -14.28 18.38 17.25
CA LEU A 981 -14.08 19.65 16.56
C LEU A 981 -13.12 20.56 17.35
N PRO A 982 -11.92 20.87 16.83
CA PRO A 982 -10.97 21.72 17.52
C PRO A 982 -11.40 23.19 17.49
N LEU A 983 -11.50 23.82 18.67
CA LEU A 983 -11.93 25.21 18.79
C LEU A 983 -10.82 26.22 18.47
N ARG A 984 -9.53 25.86 18.58
CA ARG A 984 -8.38 26.75 18.27
C ARG A 984 -8.48 28.18 18.83
N GLY A 985 -8.96 28.32 20.07
CA GLY A 985 -9.06 29.63 20.71
C GLY A 985 -10.33 30.42 20.38
N MET A 986 -11.30 29.85 19.67
CA MET A 986 -12.67 30.41 19.58
C MET A 986 -13.20 30.73 20.96
N ALA A 987 -13.58 31.99 21.17
CA ALA A 987 -14.04 32.47 22.47
C ALA A 987 -15.47 31.97 22.75
N THR A 988 -16.34 32.07 21.74
CA THR A 988 -17.79 31.85 21.81
C THR A 988 -18.22 30.91 20.67
N PRO A 989 -17.87 29.60 20.76
CA PRO A 989 -18.12 28.66 19.68
C PRO A 989 -19.62 28.42 19.46
N HIS A 990 -20.07 28.61 18.22
CA HIS A 990 -21.42 28.29 17.75
C HIS A 990 -21.35 27.15 16.73
N LEU A 991 -22.00 26.03 17.06
CA LEU A 991 -22.12 24.87 16.17
C LEU A 991 -23.47 24.89 15.47
N ARG A 992 -23.46 24.72 14.14
CA ARG A 992 -24.65 24.48 13.32
C ARG A 992 -24.50 23.16 12.59
N GLU A 993 -25.62 22.47 12.38
CA GLU A 993 -25.70 21.28 11.54
C GLU A 993 -26.77 21.53 10.47
N SER A 994 -26.40 21.41 9.19
CA SER A 994 -27.27 21.76 8.05
C SER A 994 -27.96 23.12 8.22
N GLY A 995 -27.24 24.12 8.73
CA GLY A 995 -27.72 25.48 8.98
C GLY A 995 -28.53 25.69 10.27
N ARG A 996 -28.81 24.63 11.06
CA ARG A 996 -29.58 24.72 12.32
C ARG A 996 -28.65 24.72 13.53
N SER A 997 -28.88 25.60 14.49
CA SER A 997 -28.09 25.66 15.72
C SER A 997 -28.17 24.37 16.53
N VAL A 998 -27.01 23.92 17.02
CA VAL A 998 -26.87 22.75 17.90
C VAL A 998 -26.46 23.25 19.28
N TYR A 999 -27.27 22.96 20.29
CA TYR A 999 -27.06 23.44 21.66
C TYR A 999 -26.27 22.43 22.50
N LEU A 1000 -25.38 22.94 23.37
CA LEU A 1000 -24.63 22.11 24.32
C LEU A 1000 -25.59 21.48 25.35
N ALA A 1001 -25.26 20.27 25.83
CA ALA A 1001 -26.05 19.60 26.86
C ALA A 1001 -26.22 20.46 28.14
N THR A 1002 -25.20 21.25 28.45
CA THR A 1002 -25.12 22.11 29.64
C THR A 1002 -25.57 23.55 29.41
N ASP A 1003 -26.05 23.92 28.23
CA ASP A 1003 -26.43 25.31 27.91
C ASP A 1003 -27.65 25.76 28.75
N PRO A 1004 -27.48 26.74 29.66
CA PRO A 1004 -28.56 27.23 30.52
C PRO A 1004 -29.57 28.10 29.75
N SER A 1005 -29.22 28.61 28.56
CA SER A 1005 -30.08 29.46 27.74
C SER A 1005 -31.03 28.65 26.83
N ALA A 1006 -30.76 27.36 26.63
CA ALA A 1006 -31.58 26.50 25.79
C ALA A 1006 -32.78 25.92 26.55
N SER A 1007 -34.00 26.11 26.03
CA SER A 1007 -35.21 25.50 26.60
C SER A 1007 -35.11 23.96 26.59
N SER A 1008 -35.83 23.27 27.48
CA SER A 1008 -35.83 21.79 27.49
C SER A 1008 -36.36 21.20 26.19
N ALA A 1009 -37.28 21.91 25.51
CA ALA A 1009 -37.78 21.56 24.19
C ALA A 1009 -36.71 21.74 23.09
N ALA A 1010 -35.91 22.82 23.14
CA ALA A 1010 -34.81 23.03 22.20
C ALA A 1010 -33.70 21.97 22.36
N ARG A 1011 -33.38 21.57 23.60
CA ARG A 1011 -32.44 20.47 23.87
C ARG A 1011 -32.96 19.11 23.42
N LYS A 1012 -34.27 18.83 23.57
CA LYS A 1012 -34.92 17.61 23.04
C LYS A 1012 -35.04 17.60 21.51
N ALA A 1013 -34.98 18.76 20.86
CA ALA A 1013 -35.03 18.89 19.40
C ALA A 1013 -33.67 18.62 18.72
N ASN A 1014 -32.57 18.53 19.47
CA ASN A 1014 -31.29 18.05 18.94
C ASN A 1014 -31.49 16.62 18.40
N ARG A 1015 -31.45 16.45 17.07
CA ARG A 1015 -31.48 15.14 16.40
C ARG A 1015 -30.12 14.40 16.44
N LEU A 1016 -29.12 15.02 17.06
CA LEU A 1016 -27.76 14.53 17.22
C LEU A 1016 -27.59 13.97 18.64
N GLY A 1017 -26.55 13.15 18.87
CA GLY A 1017 -26.20 12.68 20.21
C GLY A 1017 -25.82 13.82 21.17
N SER A 1018 -25.21 13.48 22.31
CA SER A 1018 -24.76 14.50 23.26
C SER A 1018 -23.65 15.36 22.65
N VAL A 1019 -23.82 16.68 22.62
CA VAL A 1019 -22.75 17.64 22.32
C VAL A 1019 -22.15 18.13 23.64
N GLN A 1020 -20.84 17.94 23.78
CA GLN A 1020 -20.12 18.27 25.00
C GLN A 1020 -18.92 19.15 24.68
N LEU A 1021 -18.83 20.28 25.38
CA LEU A 1021 -17.57 21.02 25.47
C LEU A 1021 -16.68 20.26 26.47
N THR A 1022 -15.53 19.79 26.00
CA THR A 1022 -14.57 19.07 26.83
C THR A 1022 -13.18 19.61 26.57
N GLU A 1023 -12.30 19.41 27.55
CA GLU A 1023 -10.87 19.44 27.28
C GLU A 1023 -10.49 18.07 26.74
N ASP A 1024 -9.86 18.07 25.58
CA ASP A 1024 -9.18 16.92 25.01
C ASP A 1024 -7.71 17.15 25.25
N GLU A 1025 -7.06 16.15 25.84
CA GLU A 1025 -5.64 16.26 26.14
C GLU A 1025 -4.88 16.69 24.89
N ARG A 1026 -5.24 16.18 23.69
CA ARG A 1026 -4.49 16.37 22.44
C ARG A 1026 -4.63 17.74 21.75
N THR A 1027 -5.79 18.38 21.84
CA THR A 1027 -6.13 19.56 21.04
C THR A 1027 -6.70 20.72 21.87
N GLY A 1028 -6.70 20.58 23.19
CA GLY A 1028 -7.23 21.58 24.12
C GLY A 1028 -8.76 21.54 24.15
N ARG A 1029 -9.40 22.72 24.20
CA ARG A 1029 -10.87 22.79 24.20
C ARG A 1029 -11.43 22.32 22.85
N ILE A 1030 -12.35 21.35 22.90
CA ILE A 1030 -13.03 20.79 21.74
C ILE A 1030 -14.54 20.69 21.97
N LEU A 1031 -15.29 20.61 20.86
CA LEU A 1031 -16.66 20.10 20.89
C LEU A 1031 -16.65 18.63 20.45
N ALA A 1032 -17.09 17.74 21.34
CA ALA A 1032 -17.32 16.35 21.02
C ALA A 1032 -18.79 16.12 20.68
N VAL A 1033 -19.05 15.45 19.55
CA VAL A 1033 -20.38 15.11 19.05
C VAL A 1033 -20.44 13.62 18.76
N GLU A 1034 -21.37 12.91 19.40
CA GLU A 1034 -21.67 11.51 19.06
C GLU A 1034 -22.58 11.45 17.83
N LEU A 1035 -22.12 10.73 16.81
CA LEU A 1035 -22.80 10.58 15.52
C LEU A 1035 -23.23 9.12 15.34
N PRO A 1036 -24.52 8.87 15.06
CA PRO A 1036 -24.94 7.57 14.55
C PRO A 1036 -24.53 7.44 13.06
N SER A 1037 -24.94 6.35 12.41
CA SER A 1037 -24.83 6.21 10.96
C SER A 1037 -25.56 7.36 10.23
N GLY A 1038 -25.05 7.76 9.06
CA GLY A 1038 -25.66 8.79 8.21
C GLY A 1038 -24.68 9.85 7.72
N LEU A 1039 -25.24 10.88 7.09
CA LEU A 1039 -24.51 12.00 6.50
C LEU A 1039 -24.77 13.30 7.29
N PHE A 1040 -23.70 14.04 7.57
CA PHE A 1040 -23.71 15.24 8.39
C PHE A 1040 -22.90 16.37 7.75
N ASP A 1041 -23.36 17.61 7.89
CA ASP A 1041 -22.65 18.84 7.50
C ASP A 1041 -22.69 19.81 8.69
N PHE A 1042 -21.52 20.08 9.26
CA PHE A 1042 -21.32 20.91 10.42
C PHE A 1042 -20.62 22.21 10.05
N ASP A 1043 -21.06 23.30 10.66
CA ASP A 1043 -20.40 24.60 10.61
C ASP A 1043 -20.15 25.07 12.05
N LEU A 1044 -18.89 25.08 12.46
CA LEU A 1044 -18.44 25.65 13.72
C LEU A 1044 -17.85 27.03 13.44
N SER A 1045 -18.40 28.06 14.08
CA SER A 1045 -17.93 29.45 13.94
C SER A 1045 -17.78 30.11 15.31
N ASP A 1046 -16.88 31.08 15.43
CA ASP A 1046 -16.91 32.00 16.58
C ASP A 1046 -18.02 33.04 16.40
N ALA A 1047 -18.62 33.52 17.48
CA ALA A 1047 -19.50 34.67 17.39
C ALA A 1047 -18.70 35.86 16.83
N ALA A 1048 -19.20 36.53 15.80
CA ALA A 1048 -18.62 37.79 15.37
C ALA A 1048 -18.57 38.72 16.59
N THR A 1049 -17.37 39.15 17.00
CA THR A 1049 -17.25 40.24 17.94
C THR A 1049 -18.07 41.38 17.34
N PRO A 1050 -19.06 41.96 18.05
CA PRO A 1050 -19.74 43.13 17.54
C PRO A 1050 -18.64 44.15 17.27
N ARG A 1051 -18.41 44.51 16.00
CA ARG A 1051 -17.56 45.65 15.69
C ARG A 1051 -18.07 46.77 16.57
N ALA A 1052 -17.22 47.29 17.46
CA ALA A 1052 -17.49 48.55 18.12
C ALA A 1052 -17.87 49.51 16.98
N ALA A 1053 -19.14 49.91 16.96
CA ALA A 1053 -19.59 50.92 16.03
C ALA A 1053 -18.61 52.07 16.19
N SER A 1054 -17.88 52.41 15.12
CA SER A 1054 -17.06 53.59 15.12
C SER A 1054 -18.01 54.75 15.42
N SER A 1055 -17.95 55.27 16.64
CA SER A 1055 -18.56 56.54 16.98
C SER A 1055 -17.79 57.60 16.19
N ALA A 1056 -18.18 57.79 14.94
CA ALA A 1056 -17.98 59.06 14.26
C ALA A 1056 -18.94 60.05 14.92
N THR A 1057 -18.56 60.52 16.11
CA THR A 1057 -18.99 61.81 16.60
C THR A 1057 -18.33 62.86 15.71
N GLU A 1058 -19.06 63.34 14.72
CA GLU A 1058 -18.88 64.72 14.24
C GLU A 1058 -19.17 65.64 15.42
N ALA A 1059 -18.12 66.23 15.99
CA ALA A 1059 -18.25 67.40 16.85
C ALA A 1059 -17.82 68.61 16.01
N ALA A 1060 -18.81 69.43 15.66
CA ALA A 1060 -18.59 70.79 15.21
C ALA A 1060 -17.87 71.58 16.31
N ILE A 1061 -16.77 72.24 15.94
CA ILE A 1061 -16.17 73.31 16.75
C ILE A 1061 -16.73 74.64 16.23
N SER A 1062 -17.41 75.36 17.13
CA SER A 1062 -17.37 76.82 17.16
C SER A 1062 -16.50 77.23 18.36
N VAL A 1063 -15.42 77.96 18.03
CA VAL A 1063 -14.43 78.66 18.87
C VAL A 1063 -13.45 77.77 19.64
#